data_AF-A0A367K504-F1
#
_entry.id   AF-A0A367K504-F1
#
_cell.length_a   1.000
_cell.length_b   1.000
_cell.length_c   1.000
_cell.angle_alpha   90.00
_cell.angle_beta   90.00
_cell.angle_gamma   90.00
#
_symmetry.space_group_name_H-M   'P 1'
#
loop_
_entity.id
_entity.type
_entity.pdbx_description
1 polymer ?
#
loop_
_entity_poly.entity_id
_entity_poly.type
_entity_poly.pdbx_seq_one_letter_code
_entity_poly.pdbx_strand_id
1 'polypeptide(L)'
;MNKSAFIYIVFIILSFIRSFQLYWTSTRELRSTTKRQWLPTNRTKSLPLLPRNDTIIIKNEPNELFYFIHVTDLHLSRYRAKGHTSHFLHFIQSILPVIKPEFVVVTGDLTDAKDRKRITSQQYLDEWNVYQQAINEKVRVDWFDIRGNHDCFDLPSWKSRINYYRTHGQSASLVEQGKGIYTWQVNKQIGNYQFVAIDACPKRGPSRPLNFFGYLTSKTMDRLEKALTWKQFNHTFVFSHYPTTTMVFGVSNKGSTFRDLAKHYSVYFCGHLHRLIAGLGDVLQSYNTVTKSLELELGDMKEHGLYRIVAVDHDLISFTDLQLPLNQIPKKISPNKHGLVYPMIQDGNATKIVWPEPIHPSPSILITNPKDARYSIPSKEPLWRIQSSTHIRFLIFSELEDPIQLKVSVYIDGNPHPHEATFVQDKLWTAPWNTSLLDPRTHHTLTIRAETPDGVKGASTVLFRVDGQRMNIGGGPGEFIIKSHMSSFLQFVTFLCIMALLVVLILPKFFGPSQDMQVKQHTTNLLLAIHTINASRPSIYSRLKRQALVWTYRFLQLPSDQPALWYASFAYILYLMVGPWFRAEFIPSAEHPRDRYGTFYMWGMTFGQEWVPIADTWMFAAEQIFFDVFVFFILLVWQGADDVCCTIFSSSNNRALNQNAWFRGLEAVYWLWRSSELVALASFYGGIWPTLVQNVCIYWMMLIGGFLAFGRNGILRKKKLHNMMRLEDCIGCQGNQRSSFKSPSTTEIVTLIKADGTMCINSTTTGTAATTTMMQYIQDKEDVLLVDHQQISMNSGCSSGNSSSTPFDGQMKSRKKISKAWFGFDQFIPEATVTSYWMSSKAFFIIRFIITLYSTIVIWTYIGVTGPYMKYFFDMFTHLTFIGLHAYLVTSTVYHFRYLHSKSLDFYFNQFTILNYLYVYLYHTVITFNIVTPVVYWSILHGSATSGVSAWINTSVHGVSFFLMIFDVILGRQKVFIRMILPVLFTVILYMCMTFIIHVTQGFWVYPFLDWSQGGRAAIWYVAVGLIVVASFFIQWLIHFVRDFVARKTGKQGHAGQVDAQSKLETSLEEA
;
A
#
# COMPACT_ATOMS: atom_id res chain seq x y z
N MET A 1 14.70 -40.56 15.02
CA MET A 1 14.60 -39.72 13.79
C MET A 1 14.82 -40.60 12.58
N ASN A 2 14.06 -40.41 11.51
CA ASN A 2 14.22 -41.16 10.27
C ASN A 2 15.52 -40.74 9.54
N LYS A 3 16.41 -41.72 9.25
CA LYS A 3 17.67 -41.45 8.53
C LYS A 3 17.45 -40.84 7.15
N SER A 4 16.32 -41.14 6.47
CA SER A 4 16.01 -40.55 5.17
C SER A 4 15.52 -39.09 5.24
N ALA A 5 15.21 -38.54 6.41
CA ALA A 5 14.95 -37.10 6.54
C ALA A 5 16.24 -36.27 6.39
N PHE A 6 17.36 -36.79 6.93
CA PHE A 6 18.64 -36.07 7.02
C PHE A 6 19.20 -35.66 5.65
N ILE A 7 19.10 -36.52 4.63
CA ILE A 7 19.64 -36.22 3.29
C ILE A 7 18.95 -35.01 2.63
N TYR A 8 17.65 -34.79 2.87
CA TYR A 8 16.95 -33.60 2.38
C TYR A 8 17.43 -32.32 3.07
N ILE A 9 17.72 -32.39 4.38
CA ILE A 9 18.32 -31.27 5.14
C ILE A 9 19.72 -30.94 4.58
N VAL A 10 20.52 -31.95 4.25
CA VAL A 10 21.83 -31.75 3.60
C VAL A 10 21.66 -31.05 2.24
N PHE A 11 20.72 -31.48 1.39
CA PHE A 11 20.43 -30.78 0.12
C PHE A 11 19.99 -29.32 0.32
N ILE A 12 19.18 -29.04 1.36
CA ILE A 12 18.77 -27.68 1.71
C ILE A 12 19.99 -26.84 2.17
N ILE A 13 20.84 -27.38 3.04
CA ILE A 13 22.05 -26.68 3.54
C ILE A 13 23.01 -26.38 2.37
N LEU A 14 23.26 -27.35 1.49
CA LEU A 14 24.06 -27.16 0.28
C LEU A 14 23.44 -26.09 -0.64
N SER A 15 22.11 -26.06 -0.76
CA SER A 15 21.39 -25.05 -1.55
C SER A 15 21.48 -23.66 -0.93
N PHE A 16 21.46 -23.53 0.40
CA PHE A 16 21.70 -22.25 1.09
C PHE A 16 23.16 -21.78 0.98
N ILE A 17 24.13 -22.69 1.03
CA ILE A 17 25.56 -22.37 0.78
C ILE A 17 25.74 -21.83 -0.65
N ARG A 18 25.14 -22.50 -1.64
CA ARG A 18 25.15 -22.05 -3.04
C ARG A 18 24.37 -20.75 -3.25
N SER A 19 23.26 -20.56 -2.56
CA SER A 19 22.48 -19.31 -2.54
C SER A 19 23.33 -18.13 -2.04
N PHE A 20 24.02 -18.32 -0.91
CA PHE A 20 24.93 -17.33 -0.35
C PHE A 20 26.09 -17.01 -1.29
N GLN A 21 26.66 -18.03 -1.95
CA GLN A 21 27.68 -17.84 -3.00
C GLN A 21 27.13 -17.00 -4.16
N LEU A 22 25.94 -17.32 -4.68
CA LEU A 22 25.31 -16.60 -5.79
C LEU A 22 25.07 -15.13 -5.43
N TYR A 23 24.42 -14.87 -4.28
CA TYR A 23 24.23 -13.53 -3.72
C TYR A 23 25.56 -12.77 -3.56
N TRP A 24 26.61 -13.46 -3.09
CA TRP A 24 27.94 -12.86 -2.94
C TRP A 24 28.54 -12.47 -4.30
N THR A 25 28.36 -13.30 -5.34
CA THR A 25 28.85 -13.00 -6.68
C THR A 25 28.04 -11.93 -7.41
N SER A 26 26.70 -11.93 -7.31
CA SER A 26 25.86 -10.97 -8.04
C SER A 26 25.98 -9.56 -7.46
N THR A 27 25.98 -9.43 -6.13
CA THR A 27 26.14 -8.14 -5.45
C THR A 27 27.61 -7.73 -5.27
N ARG A 28 28.58 -8.38 -5.94
CA ARG A 28 30.02 -8.09 -5.80
C ARG A 28 30.36 -6.62 -6.02
N GLU A 29 29.75 -5.98 -7.01
CA GLU A 29 30.01 -4.57 -7.32
C GLU A 29 29.37 -3.57 -6.36
N LEU A 30 28.42 -3.99 -5.54
CA LEU A 30 27.77 -3.15 -4.52
C LEU A 30 28.61 -3.08 -3.23
N ARG A 31 29.64 -3.93 -3.10
CA ARG A 31 30.43 -4.11 -1.87
C ARG A 31 31.74 -3.34 -1.94
N SER A 32 32.17 -2.81 -0.79
CA SER A 32 33.53 -2.29 -0.61
C SER A 32 34.57 -3.37 -0.93
N THR A 33 35.67 -2.96 -1.58
CA THR A 33 36.83 -3.82 -1.86
C THR A 33 37.86 -3.80 -0.73
N THR A 34 37.80 -2.80 0.15
CA THR A 34 38.64 -2.70 1.35
C THR A 34 38.20 -3.72 2.41
N LYS A 35 39.15 -4.40 3.08
CA LYS A 35 38.82 -5.21 4.27
C LYS A 35 38.17 -4.28 5.32
N ARG A 36 36.93 -4.61 5.69
CA ARG A 36 36.11 -3.86 6.65
C ARG A 36 36.87 -3.72 7.98
N GLN A 37 37.18 -2.49 8.41
CA GLN A 37 37.44 -2.25 9.83
C GLN A 37 36.15 -2.63 10.58
N TRP A 38 36.26 -3.61 11.48
CA TRP A 38 35.11 -4.12 12.23
C TRP A 38 34.61 -3.15 13.30
N LEU A 39 35.47 -2.24 13.73
CA LEU A 39 35.08 -1.07 14.53
C LEU A 39 34.27 -0.11 13.63
N PRO A 40 33.07 0.32 14.05
CA PRO A 40 32.42 1.44 13.39
C PRO A 40 33.31 2.67 13.54
N THR A 41 33.75 3.27 12.44
CA THR A 41 34.52 4.52 12.50
C THR A 41 33.63 5.61 13.09
N ASN A 42 33.94 6.08 14.30
CA ASN A 42 33.28 7.21 14.95
C ASN A 42 33.51 8.51 14.15
N ARG A 43 32.76 8.64 13.06
CA ARG A 43 32.83 9.76 12.09
C ARG A 43 31.47 10.38 11.78
N THR A 44 30.46 10.13 12.62
CA THR A 44 29.50 11.19 12.91
C THR A 44 30.17 12.23 13.81
N LYS A 45 31.01 13.09 13.21
CA LYS A 45 30.86 14.50 13.56
C LYS A 45 29.43 14.83 13.17
N SER A 46 28.62 15.30 14.12
CA SER A 46 27.35 15.92 13.79
C SER A 46 27.63 17.01 12.75
N LEU A 47 26.72 17.20 11.78
CA LEU A 47 26.73 18.47 11.04
C LEU A 47 26.63 19.58 12.12
N PRO A 48 27.51 20.59 12.10
CA PRO A 48 27.40 21.68 13.04
C PRO A 48 26.01 22.30 12.87
N LEU A 49 25.30 22.51 13.98
CA LEU A 49 24.04 23.25 13.95
C LEU A 49 24.32 24.63 13.33
N LEU A 50 23.47 25.07 12.42
CA LEU A 50 23.58 26.42 11.86
C LEU A 50 23.62 27.43 13.02
N PRO A 51 24.60 28.36 13.05
CA PRO A 51 24.74 29.30 14.15
C PRO A 51 23.53 30.23 14.17
N ARG A 52 22.75 30.20 15.26
CA ARG A 52 21.54 31.02 15.49
C ARG A 52 21.79 32.54 15.57
N ASN A 53 22.99 32.99 15.23
CA ASN A 53 23.51 34.33 15.55
C ASN A 53 23.88 35.14 14.30
N ASP A 54 23.40 34.76 13.10
CA ASP A 54 23.36 35.73 12.01
C ASP A 54 22.31 36.81 12.26
N THR A 55 22.63 38.04 11.86
CA THR A 55 21.78 39.23 12.01
C THR A 55 20.82 39.42 10.83
N ILE A 56 20.61 38.38 10.02
CA ILE A 56 19.84 38.46 8.78
C ILE A 56 18.35 38.51 9.11
N ILE A 57 17.74 39.65 8.84
CA ILE A 57 16.30 39.89 8.92
C ILE A 57 15.74 39.86 7.50
N ILE A 58 14.73 39.02 7.28
CA ILE A 58 14.04 38.95 5.98
C ILE A 58 13.13 40.18 5.83
N LYS A 59 13.42 41.02 4.81
CA LYS A 59 12.72 42.28 4.49
C LYS A 59 12.10 42.23 3.08
N ASN A 60 11.84 43.40 2.49
CA ASN A 60 11.44 43.61 1.10
C ASN A 60 12.60 43.57 0.08
N GLU A 61 13.86 43.41 0.49
CA GLU A 61 15.01 43.46 -0.43
C GLU A 61 15.03 42.28 -1.43
N PRO A 62 15.32 42.50 -2.73
CA PRO A 62 15.30 41.44 -3.76
C PRO A 62 16.54 40.52 -3.73
N ASN A 63 17.53 40.85 -2.91
CA ASN A 63 18.78 40.09 -2.76
C ASN A 63 18.54 38.70 -2.14
N GLU A 64 19.54 37.82 -2.27
CA GLU A 64 19.60 36.51 -1.61
C GLU A 64 18.43 35.56 -1.91
N LEU A 65 17.89 35.72 -3.12
CA LEU A 65 16.86 34.91 -3.73
C LEU A 65 17.39 34.30 -5.03
N PHE A 66 17.06 33.03 -5.28
CA PHE A 66 17.09 32.44 -6.61
C PHE A 66 16.07 31.31 -6.72
N TYR A 67 15.71 30.94 -7.94
CA TYR A 67 14.78 29.86 -8.20
C TYR A 67 15.11 29.07 -9.47
N PHE A 68 14.81 27.78 -9.44
CA PHE A 68 15.04 26.83 -10.52
C PHE A 68 13.81 25.94 -10.73
N ILE A 69 13.71 25.29 -11.90
CA ILE A 69 12.62 24.34 -12.17
C ILE A 69 13.15 22.91 -12.08
N HIS A 70 12.37 22.04 -11.45
CA HIS A 70 12.50 20.59 -11.55
C HIS A 70 11.35 20.04 -12.42
N VAL A 71 11.68 19.23 -13.42
CA VAL A 71 10.74 18.47 -14.25
C VAL A 71 11.16 17.01 -14.24
N THR A 72 10.24 16.09 -14.53
CA THR A 72 10.53 14.67 -14.63
C THR A 72 9.57 13.97 -15.59
N ASP A 73 9.94 12.78 -16.06
CA ASP A 73 9.10 11.86 -16.81
C ASP A 73 8.40 12.56 -18.00
N LEU A 74 9.21 13.06 -18.94
CA LEU A 74 8.76 13.74 -20.16
C LEU A 74 8.14 12.75 -21.16
N HIS A 75 8.83 11.62 -21.33
CA HIS A 75 8.56 10.56 -22.27
C HIS A 75 8.17 11.05 -23.68
N LEU A 76 9.04 11.78 -24.37
CA LEU A 76 8.82 12.12 -25.78
C LEU A 76 8.58 10.83 -26.58
N SER A 77 7.46 10.77 -27.30
CA SER A 77 7.01 9.53 -27.95
C SER A 77 6.67 9.75 -29.41
N ARG A 78 7.18 8.89 -30.28
CA ARG A 78 6.78 8.83 -31.70
C ARG A 78 5.44 8.13 -31.91
N TYR A 79 4.83 7.56 -30.87
CA TYR A 79 3.56 6.80 -30.96
C TYR A 79 2.40 7.36 -30.11
N ARG A 80 2.61 8.40 -29.29
CA ARG A 80 1.57 8.94 -28.38
C ARG A 80 1.17 10.36 -28.75
N ALA A 81 0.03 10.48 -29.41
CA ALA A 81 -0.53 11.76 -29.86
C ALA A 81 -1.07 12.64 -28.72
N LYS A 82 -1.35 12.08 -27.52
CA LYS A 82 -1.86 12.83 -26.37
C LYS A 82 -0.80 12.86 -25.27
N GLY A 83 -0.59 14.02 -24.65
CA GLY A 83 0.42 14.20 -23.61
C GLY A 83 1.83 14.07 -24.18
N HIS A 84 2.74 13.48 -23.40
CA HIS A 84 4.10 13.15 -23.83
C HIS A 84 4.78 14.40 -24.44
N THR A 85 5.24 14.30 -25.70
CA THR A 85 5.83 15.37 -26.52
C THR A 85 5.02 16.68 -26.52
N SER A 86 3.68 16.62 -26.46
CA SER A 86 2.84 17.82 -26.47
C SER A 86 3.01 18.67 -25.22
N HIS A 87 3.03 18.05 -24.04
CA HIS A 87 3.20 18.76 -22.78
C HIS A 87 4.62 19.36 -22.67
N PHE A 88 5.64 18.63 -23.10
CA PHE A 88 7.02 19.11 -23.17
C PHE A 88 7.17 20.34 -24.08
N LEU A 89 6.59 20.33 -25.28
CA LEU A 89 6.66 21.47 -26.20
C LEU A 89 5.88 22.69 -25.68
N HIS A 90 4.68 22.52 -25.10
CA HIS A 90 3.96 23.64 -24.46
C HIS A 90 4.69 24.18 -23.22
N PHE A 91 5.38 23.33 -22.45
CA PHE A 91 6.20 23.77 -21.32
C PHE A 91 7.37 24.67 -21.78
N ILE A 92 8.11 24.28 -22.83
CA ILE A 92 9.18 25.12 -23.39
C ILE A 92 8.60 26.39 -24.04
N GLN A 93 7.50 26.27 -24.79
CA GLN A 93 6.89 27.39 -25.53
C GLN A 93 6.27 28.46 -24.63
N SER A 94 5.59 28.06 -23.55
CA SER A 94 4.66 28.93 -22.82
C SER A 94 4.98 29.09 -21.33
N ILE A 95 5.74 28.18 -20.73
CA ILE A 95 6.00 28.20 -19.27
C ILE A 95 7.41 28.73 -18.95
N LEU A 96 8.43 28.25 -19.67
CA LEU A 96 9.81 28.73 -19.47
C LEU A 96 9.99 30.24 -19.69
N PRO A 97 9.39 30.89 -20.73
CA PRO A 97 9.55 32.33 -20.95
C PRO A 97 8.90 33.20 -19.86
N VAL A 98 7.91 32.65 -19.15
CA VAL A 98 7.14 33.33 -18.10
C VAL A 98 7.88 33.25 -16.75
N ILE A 99 8.44 32.08 -16.43
CA ILE A 99 9.14 31.86 -15.16
C ILE A 99 10.56 32.46 -15.18
N LYS A 100 11.29 32.30 -16.29
CA LYS A 100 12.70 32.73 -16.44
C LYS A 100 13.61 32.23 -15.29
N PRO A 101 13.66 30.90 -15.02
CA PRO A 101 14.44 30.35 -13.91
C PRO A 101 15.94 30.46 -14.14
N GLU A 102 16.74 30.36 -13.06
CA GLU A 102 18.20 30.40 -13.16
C GLU A 102 18.76 29.16 -13.88
N PHE A 103 18.08 28.01 -13.76
CA PHE A 103 18.30 26.79 -14.56
C PHE A 103 17.09 25.84 -14.49
N VAL A 104 17.08 24.80 -15.31
CA VAL A 104 16.13 23.68 -15.30
C VAL A 104 16.87 22.37 -15.03
N VAL A 105 16.28 21.50 -14.20
CA VAL A 105 16.75 20.11 -13.98
C VAL A 105 15.67 19.12 -14.40
N VAL A 106 16.03 18.13 -15.22
CA VAL A 106 15.13 17.05 -15.65
C VAL A 106 15.60 15.71 -15.10
N THR A 107 14.83 15.10 -14.19
CA THR A 107 15.19 13.82 -13.55
C THR A 107 14.82 12.59 -14.41
N GLY A 108 15.17 12.63 -15.69
CA GLY A 108 15.08 11.47 -16.59
C GLY A 108 13.70 11.09 -17.08
N ASP A 109 13.66 9.92 -17.72
CA ASP A 109 12.59 9.44 -18.60
C ASP A 109 12.25 10.50 -19.65
N LEU A 110 13.29 10.89 -20.38
CA LEU A 110 13.25 11.87 -21.45
C LEU A 110 12.46 11.33 -22.65
N THR A 111 12.57 10.03 -22.94
CA THR A 111 11.94 9.34 -24.08
C THR A 111 10.87 8.32 -23.65
N ASP A 112 9.89 8.02 -24.52
CA ASP A 112 8.90 6.97 -24.25
C ASP A 112 9.45 5.59 -24.58
N ALA A 113 10.40 5.46 -25.53
CA ALA A 113 11.20 4.26 -25.79
C ALA A 113 10.41 2.94 -25.89
N LYS A 114 9.08 3.00 -26.09
CA LYS A 114 8.12 1.90 -26.06
C LYS A 114 7.58 1.70 -27.46
N ASP A 115 7.36 0.44 -27.84
CA ASP A 115 6.74 0.15 -29.13
C ASP A 115 5.29 0.69 -29.21
N ARG A 116 4.72 0.71 -30.42
CA ARG A 116 3.34 1.16 -30.67
C ARG A 116 2.32 0.46 -29.77
N LYS A 117 2.49 -0.84 -29.48
CA LYS A 117 1.64 -1.67 -28.62
C LYS A 117 1.90 -1.55 -27.11
N ARG A 118 3.00 -0.90 -26.67
CA ARG A 118 3.49 -0.85 -25.27
C ARG A 118 3.92 -2.21 -24.70
N ILE A 119 4.28 -3.17 -25.55
CA ILE A 119 4.82 -4.47 -25.17
C ILE A 119 6.33 -4.30 -24.93
N THR A 120 7.12 -4.17 -26.01
CA THR A 120 8.58 -4.08 -25.96
C THR A 120 9.07 -2.63 -25.78
N SER A 121 10.38 -2.47 -25.61
CA SER A 121 11.05 -1.17 -25.60
C SER A 121 12.41 -1.22 -26.29
N GLN A 122 12.74 -0.10 -26.95
CA GLN A 122 14.01 0.16 -27.66
C GLN A 122 14.23 1.68 -27.82
N GLN A 123 15.47 2.10 -28.07
CA GLN A 123 15.80 3.52 -28.29
C GLN A 123 15.40 3.99 -29.69
N TYR A 124 14.59 5.05 -29.78
CA TYR A 124 14.15 5.65 -31.05
C TYR A 124 14.83 6.99 -31.32
N LEU A 125 15.64 7.06 -32.38
CA LEU A 125 16.32 8.30 -32.78
C LEU A 125 15.35 9.47 -32.98
N ASP A 126 14.16 9.23 -33.52
CA ASP A 126 13.09 10.24 -33.65
C ASP A 126 12.79 10.99 -32.34
N GLU A 127 12.72 10.27 -31.22
CA GLU A 127 12.33 10.83 -29.91
C GLU A 127 13.46 11.68 -29.33
N TRP A 128 14.70 11.24 -29.54
CA TRP A 128 15.93 11.95 -29.14
C TRP A 128 16.22 13.19 -30.01
N ASN A 129 15.94 13.14 -31.32
CA ASN A 129 16.05 14.29 -32.21
C ASN A 129 15.09 15.41 -31.77
N VAL A 130 13.82 15.07 -31.50
CA VAL A 130 12.82 16.06 -31.04
C VAL A 130 13.22 16.65 -29.68
N TYR A 131 13.76 15.84 -28.77
CA TYR A 131 14.25 16.30 -27.47
C TYR A 131 15.35 17.37 -27.62
N GLN A 132 16.44 17.03 -28.31
CA GLN A 132 17.58 17.93 -28.48
C GLN A 132 17.20 19.19 -29.25
N GLN A 133 16.44 19.05 -30.35
CA GLN A 133 16.09 20.17 -31.21
C GLN A 133 15.16 21.17 -30.51
N ALA A 134 14.18 20.70 -29.73
CA ALA A 134 13.30 21.58 -28.95
C ALA A 134 14.06 22.42 -27.91
N ILE A 135 15.08 21.83 -27.27
CA ILE A 135 15.95 22.55 -26.33
C ILE A 135 16.78 23.58 -27.08
N ASN A 136 17.53 23.15 -28.11
CA ASN A 136 18.41 24.01 -28.89
C ASN A 136 17.67 25.23 -29.49
N GLU A 137 16.45 25.04 -29.99
CA GLU A 137 15.69 26.12 -30.63
C GLU A 137 15.20 27.20 -29.67
N LYS A 138 14.70 26.85 -28.47
CA LYS A 138 13.99 27.82 -27.60
C LYS A 138 14.41 27.88 -26.14
N VAL A 139 15.16 26.91 -25.62
CA VAL A 139 15.71 27.00 -24.26
C VAL A 139 16.94 27.93 -24.28
N ARG A 140 17.03 28.82 -23.29
CA ARG A 140 18.08 29.84 -23.14
C ARG A 140 18.66 29.94 -21.72
N VAL A 141 18.27 29.01 -20.87
CA VAL A 141 18.74 28.83 -19.49
C VAL A 141 19.48 27.50 -19.39
N ASP A 142 20.36 27.34 -18.40
CA ASP A 142 21.09 26.07 -18.23
C ASP A 142 20.12 24.89 -18.03
N TRP A 143 20.43 23.77 -18.69
CA TRP A 143 19.57 22.59 -18.77
C TRP A 143 20.33 21.34 -18.32
N PHE A 144 20.04 20.90 -17.10
CA PHE A 144 20.68 19.75 -16.47
C PHE A 144 19.81 18.50 -16.59
N ASP A 145 20.27 17.49 -17.32
CA ASP A 145 19.55 16.22 -17.49
C ASP A 145 20.30 15.02 -16.88
N ILE A 146 19.54 13.97 -16.62
CA ILE A 146 20.00 12.62 -16.29
C ILE A 146 19.12 11.62 -17.04
N ARG A 147 19.59 10.38 -17.15
CA ARG A 147 18.79 9.27 -17.70
C ARG A 147 17.80 8.74 -16.67
N GLY A 148 16.60 8.41 -17.14
CA GLY A 148 15.71 7.49 -16.43
C GLY A 148 15.72 6.08 -17.01
N ASN A 149 14.89 5.19 -16.48
CA ASN A 149 14.87 3.79 -16.90
C ASN A 149 14.44 3.59 -18.37
N HIS A 150 13.68 4.54 -18.93
CA HIS A 150 13.35 4.58 -20.35
C HIS A 150 14.55 4.87 -21.23
N ASP A 151 15.38 5.83 -20.81
CA ASP A 151 16.56 6.30 -21.55
C ASP A 151 17.72 5.29 -21.51
N CYS A 152 17.50 4.13 -20.87
CA CYS A 152 18.38 2.97 -20.89
C CYS A 152 17.69 1.65 -21.30
N PHE A 153 16.43 1.64 -21.74
CA PHE A 153 15.82 0.41 -22.29
C PHE A 153 16.56 -0.07 -23.54
N ASP A 154 16.75 -1.39 -23.63
CA ASP A 154 17.50 -2.05 -24.71
C ASP A 154 18.86 -1.37 -24.96
N LEU A 155 19.69 -1.25 -23.92
CA LEU A 155 20.97 -0.54 -23.98
C LEU A 155 22.14 -1.42 -23.50
N PRO A 156 23.00 -1.95 -24.39
CA PRO A 156 24.04 -2.91 -24.02
C PRO A 156 25.23 -2.29 -23.27
N SER A 157 25.54 -1.01 -23.52
CA SER A 157 26.56 -0.27 -22.76
C SER A 157 26.49 1.23 -23.05
N TRP A 158 27.16 2.04 -22.22
CA TRP A 158 27.34 3.47 -22.46
C TRP A 158 27.98 3.79 -23.82
N LYS A 159 28.87 2.94 -24.34
CA LYS A 159 29.56 3.18 -25.62
C LYS A 159 28.78 2.71 -26.86
N SER A 160 27.56 2.19 -26.69
CA SER A 160 26.75 1.71 -27.81
C SER A 160 26.37 2.85 -28.77
N ARG A 161 26.34 2.58 -30.08
CA ARG A 161 25.89 3.55 -31.10
C ARG A 161 24.41 3.95 -30.96
N ILE A 162 23.61 3.14 -30.27
CA ILE A 162 22.22 3.42 -29.92
C ILE A 162 22.05 4.09 -28.54
N ASN A 163 23.14 4.44 -27.85
CA ASN A 163 23.06 5.25 -26.62
C ASN A 163 22.78 6.72 -26.98
N TYR A 164 21.58 7.01 -27.48
CA TYR A 164 21.27 8.33 -28.00
C TYR A 164 21.29 9.43 -26.92
N TYR A 165 21.12 9.10 -25.64
CA TYR A 165 21.43 10.05 -24.55
C TYR A 165 22.86 10.61 -24.65
N ARG A 166 23.85 9.78 -25.00
CA ARG A 166 25.25 10.19 -25.14
C ARG A 166 25.49 11.25 -26.22
N THR A 167 24.58 11.40 -27.17
CA THR A 167 24.69 12.36 -28.28
C THR A 167 23.60 13.45 -28.28
N HIS A 168 22.51 13.25 -27.54
CA HIS A 168 21.34 14.15 -27.53
C HIS A 168 20.99 14.71 -26.14
N GLY A 169 21.46 14.10 -25.05
CA GLY A 169 21.32 14.63 -23.69
C GLY A 169 22.33 15.75 -23.43
N GLN A 170 21.86 16.87 -22.92
CA GLN A 170 22.64 18.10 -22.75
C GLN A 170 23.75 17.93 -21.69
N SER A 171 23.48 17.20 -20.62
CA SER A 171 24.44 16.88 -19.56
C SER A 171 25.13 15.52 -19.74
N ALA A 172 24.98 14.86 -20.89
CA ALA A 172 25.57 13.53 -21.12
C ALA A 172 27.11 13.52 -21.05
N SER A 173 27.74 14.63 -21.43
CA SER A 173 29.20 14.85 -21.28
C SER A 173 29.62 14.87 -19.80
N LEU A 174 28.84 15.55 -18.95
CA LEU A 174 29.04 15.61 -17.49
C LEU A 174 28.85 14.23 -16.85
N VAL A 175 27.84 13.47 -17.29
CA VAL A 175 27.59 12.09 -16.86
C VAL A 175 28.73 11.15 -17.26
N GLU A 176 29.31 11.27 -18.46
CA GLU A 176 30.45 10.44 -18.90
C GLU A 176 31.74 10.78 -18.12
N GLN A 177 32.05 12.06 -17.95
CA GLN A 177 33.23 12.53 -17.19
C GLN A 177 33.12 12.15 -15.71
N GLY A 178 31.97 12.45 -15.09
CA GLY A 178 31.63 12.12 -13.72
C GLY A 178 31.38 10.62 -13.47
N LYS A 179 31.25 9.84 -14.55
CA LYS A 179 30.98 8.39 -14.53
C LYS A 179 29.75 8.08 -13.65
N GLY A 180 28.66 8.78 -13.94
CA GLY A 180 27.36 8.66 -13.27
C GLY A 180 27.10 9.60 -12.08
N ILE A 181 28.06 10.44 -11.68
CA ILE A 181 27.87 11.50 -10.68
C ILE A 181 28.47 12.81 -11.20
N TYR A 182 27.65 13.85 -11.42
CA TYR A 182 28.14 15.20 -11.74
C TYR A 182 27.56 16.26 -10.80
N THR A 183 28.18 17.44 -10.76
CA THR A 183 27.82 18.51 -9.82
C THR A 183 27.99 19.89 -10.42
N TRP A 184 27.07 20.81 -10.12
CA TRP A 184 27.23 22.26 -10.34
C TRP A 184 26.98 23.03 -9.04
N GLN A 185 27.22 24.34 -9.06
CA GLN A 185 27.12 25.21 -7.89
C GLN A 185 26.46 26.54 -8.27
N VAL A 186 25.67 27.11 -7.36
CA VAL A 186 25.19 28.49 -7.41
C VAL A 186 25.70 29.19 -6.16
N ASN A 187 26.26 30.40 -6.34
CA ASN A 187 26.81 31.20 -5.26
C ASN A 187 26.02 32.51 -5.16
N LYS A 188 25.58 32.86 -3.95
CA LYS A 188 24.95 34.14 -3.59
C LYS A 188 25.72 34.74 -2.41
N GLN A 189 25.39 35.93 -1.92
CA GLN A 189 26.22 36.62 -0.91
C GLN A 189 26.20 35.91 0.45
N ILE A 190 25.06 35.35 0.88
CA ILE A 190 24.92 34.64 2.17
C ILE A 190 25.33 33.17 2.13
N GLY A 191 25.57 32.60 0.94
CA GLY A 191 25.62 31.15 0.82
C GLY A 191 26.09 30.59 -0.50
N ASN A 192 26.67 29.40 -0.41
CA ASN A 192 27.08 28.58 -1.54
C ASN A 192 26.16 27.35 -1.57
N TYR A 193 25.62 27.03 -2.74
CA TYR A 193 24.66 25.95 -2.96
C TYR A 193 25.23 24.94 -3.94
N GLN A 194 25.19 23.65 -3.60
CA GLN A 194 25.66 22.58 -4.47
C GLN A 194 24.49 21.75 -4.98
N PHE A 195 24.58 21.33 -6.24
CA PHE A 195 23.63 20.46 -6.89
C PHE A 195 24.38 19.21 -7.36
N VAL A 196 23.82 18.02 -7.13
CA VAL A 196 24.48 16.72 -7.37
C VAL A 196 23.51 15.81 -8.13
N ALA A 197 23.83 15.50 -9.37
CA ALA A 197 23.05 14.62 -10.22
C ALA A 197 23.60 13.19 -10.19
N ILE A 198 22.69 12.22 -10.11
CA ILE A 198 22.95 10.79 -10.02
C ILE A 198 22.31 10.08 -11.21
N ASP A 199 23.14 9.50 -12.08
CA ASP A 199 22.70 8.48 -13.04
C ASP A 199 22.79 7.10 -12.36
N ALA A 200 21.63 6.57 -11.99
CA ALA A 200 21.48 5.26 -11.37
C ALA A 200 21.01 4.16 -12.34
N CYS A 201 20.98 4.46 -13.65
CA CYS A 201 20.56 3.49 -14.66
C CYS A 201 21.52 2.29 -14.69
N PRO A 202 21.01 1.07 -14.89
CA PRO A 202 21.85 -0.12 -14.98
C PRO A 202 22.87 0.00 -16.12
N LYS A 203 24.09 -0.50 -15.90
CA LYS A 203 25.19 -0.51 -16.89
C LYS A 203 24.81 -1.16 -18.23
N ARG A 204 23.90 -2.13 -18.15
CA ARG A 204 23.30 -2.92 -19.23
C ARG A 204 21.81 -2.87 -18.96
N GLY A 205 21.05 -2.14 -19.76
CA GLY A 205 19.62 -1.97 -19.57
C GLY A 205 18.85 -2.95 -20.43
N PRO A 206 18.25 -4.02 -19.88
CA PRO A 206 17.28 -4.84 -20.60
C PRO A 206 16.10 -4.03 -21.16
N SER A 207 15.38 -4.60 -22.12
CA SER A 207 14.05 -4.15 -22.50
C SER A 207 13.04 -4.35 -21.35
N ARG A 208 11.84 -3.77 -21.49
CA ARG A 208 10.70 -3.96 -20.58
C ARG A 208 10.22 -5.42 -20.55
N PRO A 209 9.63 -5.89 -19.44
CA PRO A 209 9.25 -5.14 -18.23
C PRO A 209 10.36 -4.82 -17.19
N LEU A 210 11.64 -5.10 -17.44
CA LEU A 210 12.73 -4.82 -16.50
C LEU A 210 13.19 -3.33 -16.51
N ASN A 211 14.12 -2.99 -15.61
CA ASN A 211 14.70 -1.66 -15.27
C ASN A 211 13.90 -0.80 -14.28
N PHE A 212 12.93 -1.37 -13.57
CA PHE A 212 12.21 -0.67 -12.50
C PHE A 212 13.10 -0.33 -11.29
N PHE A 213 14.20 -1.05 -11.06
CA PHE A 213 15.15 -0.74 -9.99
C PHE A 213 16.51 -0.22 -10.49
N GLY A 214 16.87 0.99 -10.07
CA GLY A 214 18.20 1.58 -10.26
C GLY A 214 19.22 1.08 -9.23
N TYR A 215 20.53 1.22 -9.51
CA TYR A 215 21.57 0.83 -8.55
C TYR A 215 22.85 1.69 -8.59
N LEU A 216 23.48 1.87 -7.42
CA LEU A 216 24.79 2.52 -7.30
C LEU A 216 25.85 1.50 -6.86
N THR A 217 26.83 1.24 -7.74
CA THR A 217 28.00 0.42 -7.39
C THR A 217 28.84 1.08 -6.29
N SER A 218 29.67 0.31 -5.58
CA SER A 218 30.64 0.82 -4.60
C SER A 218 31.51 1.95 -5.19
N LYS A 219 31.94 1.80 -6.47
CA LYS A 219 32.71 2.81 -7.22
C LYS A 219 31.90 4.06 -7.57
N THR A 220 30.56 3.98 -7.63
CA THR A 220 29.67 5.13 -7.79
C THR A 220 29.42 5.79 -6.43
N MET A 221 29.27 5.00 -5.36
CA MET A 221 29.17 5.47 -3.98
C MET A 221 30.43 6.23 -3.52
N ASP A 222 31.63 5.84 -3.97
CA ASP A 222 32.86 6.62 -3.74
C ASP A 222 32.80 8.03 -4.35
N ARG A 223 32.17 8.17 -5.53
CA ARG A 223 32.02 9.46 -6.23
C ARG A 223 30.94 10.30 -5.58
N LEU A 224 29.83 9.69 -5.19
CA LEU A 224 28.76 10.35 -4.43
C LEU A 224 29.28 10.82 -3.05
N GLU A 225 30.08 10.01 -2.36
CA GLU A 225 30.74 10.39 -1.12
C GLU A 225 31.71 11.56 -1.35
N LYS A 226 32.56 11.51 -2.38
CA LYS A 226 33.41 12.65 -2.74
C LYS A 226 32.56 13.90 -3.02
N ALA A 227 31.49 13.78 -3.80
CA ALA A 227 30.61 14.89 -4.17
C ALA A 227 29.89 15.53 -2.97
N LEU A 228 29.53 14.74 -1.95
CA LEU A 228 28.78 15.19 -0.76
C LEU A 228 29.64 15.56 0.45
N THR A 229 30.95 15.24 0.47
CA THR A 229 31.80 15.46 1.66
C THR A 229 33.09 16.24 1.42
N TRP A 230 33.35 16.78 0.22
CA TRP A 230 34.59 17.51 -0.08
C TRP A 230 34.63 18.94 0.48
N LYS A 231 33.48 19.61 0.56
CA LYS A 231 33.26 20.96 1.09
C LYS A 231 31.87 20.99 1.74
N GLN A 232 31.68 21.84 2.75
CA GLN A 232 30.36 22.13 3.31
C GLN A 232 29.70 23.27 2.51
N PHE A 233 28.43 23.10 2.18
CA PHE A 233 27.55 24.06 1.52
C PHE A 233 26.39 24.41 2.46
N ASN A 234 25.68 25.51 2.20
CA ASN A 234 24.47 25.87 2.95
C ASN A 234 23.39 24.79 2.75
N HIS A 235 23.12 24.49 1.47
CA HIS A 235 22.40 23.30 1.06
C HIS A 235 23.15 22.56 -0.03
N THR A 236 23.04 21.24 0.01
CA THR A 236 23.27 20.38 -1.15
C THR A 236 21.94 19.76 -1.58
N PHE A 237 21.63 19.84 -2.87
CA PHE A 237 20.46 19.26 -3.51
C PHE A 237 20.89 18.05 -4.33
N VAL A 238 20.20 16.92 -4.18
CA VAL A 238 20.50 15.68 -4.92
C VAL A 238 19.36 15.39 -5.90
N PHE A 239 19.71 14.97 -7.11
CA PHE A 239 18.78 14.62 -8.19
C PHE A 239 19.07 13.20 -8.67
N SER A 240 18.03 12.39 -8.80
CA SER A 240 18.07 11.01 -9.32
C SER A 240 16.74 10.75 -10.00
N HIS A 241 16.69 9.93 -11.06
CA HIS A 241 15.40 9.54 -11.62
C HIS A 241 14.61 8.69 -10.62
N TYR A 242 15.22 7.60 -10.15
CA TYR A 242 14.63 6.65 -9.21
C TYR A 242 14.57 7.22 -7.77
N PRO A 243 13.40 7.13 -7.09
CA PRO A 243 13.26 7.30 -5.64
C PRO A 243 14.07 6.28 -4.83
N THR A 244 14.36 6.57 -3.57
CA THR A 244 15.22 5.72 -2.73
C THR A 244 14.60 4.35 -2.40
N THR A 245 13.28 4.19 -2.59
CA THR A 245 12.58 2.89 -2.45
C THR A 245 12.81 1.93 -3.63
N THR A 246 12.97 2.44 -4.87
CA THR A 246 13.31 1.64 -6.06
C THR A 246 14.81 1.58 -6.32
N MET A 247 15.65 1.97 -5.35
CA MET A 247 17.11 1.97 -5.47
C MET A 247 17.79 0.83 -4.72
N VAL A 248 18.88 0.31 -5.31
CA VAL A 248 19.83 -0.60 -4.66
C VAL A 248 21.17 0.11 -4.45
N PHE A 249 21.43 0.48 -3.20
CA PHE A 249 22.66 1.19 -2.83
C PHE A 249 23.78 0.23 -2.43
N GLY A 250 24.94 0.39 -3.04
CA GLY A 250 26.19 -0.17 -2.53
C GLY A 250 26.73 0.58 -1.30
N VAL A 251 27.93 0.19 -0.89
CA VAL A 251 28.71 0.83 0.18
C VAL A 251 30.03 1.33 -0.39
N SER A 252 30.47 2.54 -0.04
CA SER A 252 31.74 3.09 -0.53
C SER A 252 32.95 2.29 0.00
N ASN A 253 34.12 2.46 -0.62
CA ASN A 253 35.36 1.82 -0.16
C ASN A 253 35.84 2.34 1.21
N LYS A 254 35.32 3.49 1.68
CA LYS A 254 35.50 4.00 3.06
C LYS A 254 34.50 3.39 4.06
N GLY A 255 33.49 2.66 3.60
CA GLY A 255 32.46 2.04 4.44
C GLY A 255 31.16 2.84 4.59
N SER A 256 31.05 4.00 3.95
CA SER A 256 29.88 4.89 4.04
C SER A 256 28.68 4.29 3.29
N THR A 257 27.53 4.17 3.95
CA THR A 257 26.27 3.77 3.32
C THR A 257 25.54 4.98 2.73
N PHE A 258 24.57 4.78 1.83
CA PHE A 258 23.73 5.88 1.34
C PHE A 258 23.02 6.64 2.49
N ARG A 259 22.63 5.94 3.56
CA ARG A 259 22.04 6.56 4.76
C ARG A 259 23.02 7.46 5.52
N ASP A 260 24.33 7.20 5.41
CA ASP A 260 25.35 8.07 5.97
C ASP A 260 25.57 9.30 5.10
N LEU A 261 25.68 9.10 3.78
CA LEU A 261 25.81 10.19 2.81
C LEU A 261 24.59 11.12 2.80
N ALA A 262 23.39 10.58 2.99
CA ALA A 262 22.14 11.35 3.03
C ALA A 262 22.03 12.34 4.21
N LYS A 263 22.94 12.28 5.19
CA LYS A 263 23.07 13.31 6.23
C LYS A 263 23.56 14.64 5.65
N HIS A 264 24.28 14.61 4.52
CA HIS A 264 24.98 15.75 3.93
C HIS A 264 24.17 16.58 2.92
N TYR A 265 23.00 16.10 2.44
CA TYR A 265 22.12 16.86 1.55
C TYR A 265 20.82 17.31 2.24
N SER A 266 20.23 18.41 1.79
CA SER A 266 18.96 18.93 2.30
C SER A 266 17.76 18.22 1.66
N VAL A 267 17.76 18.09 0.34
CA VAL A 267 16.64 17.52 -0.44
C VAL A 267 17.15 16.54 -1.50
N TYR A 268 16.40 15.45 -1.69
CA TYR A 268 16.51 14.51 -2.82
C TYR A 268 15.29 14.68 -3.74
N PHE A 269 15.50 14.97 -5.02
CA PHE A 269 14.47 15.14 -6.04
C PHE A 269 14.47 13.95 -7.01
N CYS A 270 13.27 13.47 -7.37
CA CYS A 270 13.06 12.29 -8.23
C CYS A 270 11.70 12.30 -8.93
N GLY A 271 11.48 11.30 -9.79
CA GLY A 271 10.23 11.02 -10.51
C GLY A 271 9.93 9.52 -10.48
N HIS A 272 9.74 8.91 -11.65
CA HIS A 272 9.67 7.46 -11.90
C HIS A 272 8.38 6.73 -11.47
N LEU A 273 7.80 6.98 -10.27
CA LEU A 273 6.55 6.31 -9.88
C LEU A 273 5.30 6.99 -10.44
N HIS A 274 5.43 8.25 -10.88
CA HIS A 274 4.37 9.11 -11.44
C HIS A 274 3.25 9.33 -10.40
N ARG A 275 2.14 10.00 -10.78
CA ARG A 275 0.93 9.94 -9.93
C ARG A 275 0.30 8.54 -10.03
N LEU A 276 0.67 7.65 -9.10
CA LEU A 276 0.11 6.30 -8.99
C LEU A 276 -1.44 6.32 -8.94
N ILE A 277 -2.03 5.33 -9.62
CA ILE A 277 -3.47 5.19 -9.85
C ILE A 277 -4.28 5.27 -8.54
N ALA A 278 -5.51 5.79 -8.64
CA ALA A 278 -6.46 5.94 -7.53
C ALA A 278 -5.98 6.81 -6.35
N GLY A 279 -5.02 7.71 -6.59
CA GLY A 279 -4.53 8.67 -5.59
C GLY A 279 -3.52 8.10 -4.58
N LEU A 280 -3.07 6.86 -4.78
CA LEU A 280 -2.02 6.23 -3.97
C LEU A 280 -0.68 7.00 -4.05
N GLY A 281 -0.46 7.72 -5.16
CA GLY A 281 0.73 8.54 -5.42
C GLY A 281 0.50 10.05 -5.36
N ASP A 282 -0.59 10.50 -4.75
CA ASP A 282 -0.98 11.92 -4.73
C ASP A 282 -0.06 12.85 -3.92
N VAL A 283 0.78 12.27 -3.05
CA VAL A 283 1.79 12.93 -2.21
C VAL A 283 2.95 11.96 -2.00
N LEU A 284 3.81 11.79 -3.01
CA LEU A 284 5.02 10.96 -2.97
C LEU A 284 6.20 11.77 -2.39
N GLN A 285 6.01 12.27 -1.17
CA GLN A 285 6.93 13.19 -0.49
C GLN A 285 7.15 12.71 0.94
N SER A 286 8.40 12.72 1.39
CA SER A 286 8.80 12.16 2.69
C SER A 286 9.87 12.99 3.39
N TYR A 287 9.95 12.85 4.71
CA TYR A 287 11.03 13.37 5.53
C TYR A 287 11.66 12.25 6.35
N ASN A 288 12.97 12.10 6.23
CA ASN A 288 13.73 11.11 6.97
C ASN A 288 14.24 11.72 8.28
N THR A 289 13.67 11.27 9.40
CA THR A 289 13.94 11.80 10.74
C THR A 289 15.35 11.52 11.26
N VAL A 290 16.12 10.63 10.60
CA VAL A 290 17.49 10.25 10.99
C VAL A 290 18.53 10.96 10.14
N THR A 291 18.33 11.08 8.82
CA THR A 291 19.24 11.81 7.93
C THR A 291 18.95 13.32 7.87
N LYS A 292 17.79 13.74 8.42
CA LYS A 292 17.29 15.12 8.43
C LYS A 292 17.23 15.70 7.02
N SER A 293 16.64 14.96 6.09
CA SER A 293 16.53 15.31 4.67
C SER A 293 15.12 15.07 4.16
N LEU A 294 14.72 15.85 3.17
CA LEU A 294 13.50 15.59 2.38
C LEU A 294 13.81 14.66 1.21
N GLU A 295 12.80 13.91 0.81
CA GLU A 295 12.72 13.19 -0.46
C GLU A 295 11.41 13.60 -1.13
N LEU A 296 11.50 14.22 -2.30
CA LEU A 296 10.39 14.87 -2.99
C LEU A 296 10.27 14.34 -4.41
N GLU A 297 9.50 13.28 -4.60
CA GLU A 297 9.10 12.87 -5.95
C GLU A 297 8.22 13.96 -6.57
N LEU A 298 8.27 14.09 -7.89
CA LEU A 298 7.42 14.94 -8.71
C LEU A 298 6.56 14.06 -9.62
N GLY A 299 5.29 14.42 -9.81
CA GLY A 299 4.45 13.74 -10.80
C GLY A 299 4.88 14.05 -12.23
N ASP A 300 4.46 13.22 -13.18
CA ASP A 300 4.98 13.22 -14.54
C ASP A 300 4.53 14.41 -15.40
N MET A 301 5.43 14.90 -16.25
CA MET A 301 5.08 15.81 -17.35
C MET A 301 4.23 15.06 -18.41
N LYS A 302 4.51 13.78 -18.66
CA LYS A 302 3.88 12.90 -19.67
C LYS A 302 2.35 12.93 -19.73
N GLU A 303 1.65 12.52 -18.68
CA GLU A 303 0.18 12.43 -18.64
C GLU A 303 -0.44 13.56 -17.80
N HIS A 304 0.23 13.99 -16.74
CA HIS A 304 -0.28 15.00 -15.83
C HIS A 304 0.21 16.42 -16.14
N GLY A 305 1.29 16.61 -16.90
CA GLY A 305 1.79 17.95 -17.26
C GLY A 305 2.32 18.72 -16.05
N LEU A 306 2.98 18.03 -15.11
CA LEU A 306 3.44 18.60 -13.85
C LEU A 306 4.89 19.10 -13.93
N TYR A 307 5.17 20.19 -13.23
CA TYR A 307 6.50 20.74 -13.02
C TYR A 307 6.59 21.40 -11.64
N ARG A 308 7.80 21.52 -11.08
CA ARG A 308 8.04 22.10 -9.75
C ARG A 308 8.93 23.32 -9.86
N ILE A 309 8.49 24.46 -9.32
CA ILE A 309 9.39 25.60 -9.08
C ILE A 309 9.95 25.45 -7.67
N VAL A 310 11.27 25.55 -7.51
CA VAL A 310 11.96 25.58 -6.23
C VAL A 310 12.65 26.93 -6.09
N ALA A 311 12.43 27.62 -4.98
CA ALA A 311 13.12 28.85 -4.61
C ALA A 311 13.96 28.61 -3.35
N VAL A 312 15.12 29.27 -3.29
CA VAL A 312 15.89 29.48 -2.08
C VAL A 312 15.90 30.98 -1.80
N ASP A 313 15.24 31.38 -0.71
CA ASP A 313 15.06 32.78 -0.31
C ASP A 313 15.63 32.96 1.09
N HIS A 314 16.69 33.75 1.24
CA HIS A 314 17.37 33.94 2.52
C HIS A 314 17.74 32.60 3.21
N ASP A 315 18.23 31.64 2.42
CA ASP A 315 18.62 30.27 2.83
C ASP A 315 17.45 29.38 3.33
N LEU A 316 16.19 29.76 3.00
CA LEU A 316 14.98 28.96 3.20
C LEU A 316 14.54 28.31 1.88
N ILE A 317 14.32 26.99 1.88
CA ILE A 317 13.90 26.21 0.70
C ILE A 317 12.38 26.16 0.62
N SER A 318 11.80 26.77 -0.42
CA SER A 318 10.36 26.69 -0.70
C SER A 318 10.12 26.12 -2.10
N PHE A 319 9.01 25.40 -2.30
CA PHE A 319 8.65 24.89 -3.62
C PHE A 319 7.14 24.84 -3.83
N THR A 320 6.72 24.81 -5.10
CA THR A 320 5.33 24.59 -5.49
C THR A 320 5.27 23.65 -6.70
N ASP A 321 4.31 22.73 -6.69
CA ASP A 321 4.06 21.75 -7.74
C ASP A 321 2.90 22.24 -8.61
N LEU A 322 3.20 22.66 -9.83
CA LEU A 322 2.28 23.31 -10.76
C LEU A 322 1.91 22.37 -11.92
N GLN A 323 0.82 22.69 -12.60
CA GLN A 323 0.28 21.89 -13.70
C GLN A 323 0.06 22.77 -14.94
N LEU A 324 0.36 22.23 -16.13
CA LEU A 324 0.00 22.85 -17.41
C LEU A 324 -1.54 23.02 -17.54
N PRO A 325 -2.04 24.08 -18.20
CA PRO A 325 -3.43 24.21 -18.64
C PRO A 325 -3.89 23.11 -19.63
N LEU A 326 -4.10 21.88 -19.13
CA LEU A 326 -4.48 20.70 -19.93
C LEU A 326 -5.84 20.82 -20.65
N ASN A 327 -6.62 21.85 -20.34
CA ASN A 327 -7.86 22.23 -21.01
C ASN A 327 -7.62 23.08 -22.28
N GLN A 328 -6.52 23.82 -22.34
CA GLN A 328 -6.10 24.62 -23.50
C GLN A 328 -5.29 23.78 -24.49
N ILE A 329 -4.51 22.81 -24.00
CA ILE A 329 -3.71 21.90 -24.84
C ILE A 329 -4.62 21.02 -25.72
N PRO A 330 -4.38 20.94 -27.05
CA PRO A 330 -5.13 20.07 -27.94
C PRO A 330 -5.11 18.59 -27.50
N LYS A 331 -6.28 17.94 -27.47
CA LYS A 331 -6.43 16.55 -26.96
C LYS A 331 -5.61 15.51 -27.73
N LYS A 332 -5.13 15.84 -28.94
CA LYS A 332 -4.19 15.07 -29.77
C LYS A 332 -3.35 16.01 -30.65
N ILE A 333 -2.05 15.78 -30.76
CA ILE A 333 -1.22 16.20 -31.91
C ILE A 333 -1.58 15.33 -33.12
N SER A 334 -1.69 15.94 -34.30
CA SER A 334 -1.87 15.23 -35.58
C SER A 334 -0.64 14.39 -35.91
N PRO A 335 -0.76 13.05 -36.06
CA PRO A 335 0.34 12.24 -36.56
C PRO A 335 0.66 12.56 -38.02
N ASN A 336 1.90 12.30 -38.44
CA ASN A 336 2.29 12.37 -39.85
C ASN A 336 1.62 11.25 -40.69
N LYS A 337 1.86 11.27 -42.01
CA LYS A 337 1.31 10.29 -42.97
C LYS A 337 1.62 8.81 -42.69
N HIS A 338 2.56 8.51 -41.79
CA HIS A 338 2.90 7.14 -41.35
C HIS A 338 2.29 6.78 -39.98
N GLY A 339 1.46 7.65 -39.40
CA GLY A 339 0.86 7.46 -38.08
C GLY A 339 1.83 7.72 -36.92
N LEU A 340 2.93 8.44 -37.15
CA LEU A 340 3.94 8.77 -36.14
C LEU A 340 3.81 10.23 -35.68
N VAL A 341 4.08 10.47 -34.40
CA VAL A 341 4.18 11.81 -33.81
C VAL A 341 5.60 12.30 -33.99
N TYR A 342 5.82 13.15 -34.99
CA TYR A 342 7.12 13.74 -35.29
C TYR A 342 6.93 15.22 -35.62
N PRO A 343 6.91 16.11 -34.61
CA PRO A 343 6.63 17.54 -34.78
C PRO A 343 7.86 18.28 -35.30
N MET A 344 8.43 17.83 -36.42
CA MET A 344 9.56 18.47 -37.09
C MET A 344 9.38 18.49 -38.61
N ILE A 345 9.84 19.57 -39.22
CA ILE A 345 9.82 19.83 -40.66
C ILE A 345 11.22 20.19 -41.16
N GLN A 346 11.47 20.03 -42.46
CA GLN A 346 12.65 20.61 -43.09
C GLN A 346 12.34 22.04 -43.53
N ASP A 347 13.27 22.95 -43.25
CA ASP A 347 13.26 24.35 -43.64
C ASP A 347 14.63 24.68 -44.26
N GLY A 348 14.69 24.64 -45.59
CA GLY A 348 15.95 24.58 -46.34
C GLY A 348 16.80 23.39 -45.89
N ASN A 349 18.05 23.66 -45.50
CA ASN A 349 19.00 22.66 -45.01
C ASN A 349 18.85 22.33 -43.50
N ALA A 350 17.94 23.00 -42.78
CA ALA A 350 17.73 22.79 -41.35
C ALA A 350 16.50 21.89 -41.08
N THR A 351 16.54 21.13 -40.00
CA THR A 351 15.32 20.55 -39.41
C THR A 351 14.85 21.47 -38.29
N LYS A 352 13.55 21.80 -38.26
CA LYS A 352 12.95 22.67 -37.24
C LYS A 352 11.74 22.04 -36.56
N ILE A 353 11.51 22.38 -35.29
CA ILE A 353 10.34 21.97 -34.51
C ILE A 353 9.09 22.73 -34.99
N VAL A 354 8.01 21.97 -35.21
CA VAL A 354 6.66 22.52 -35.35
C VAL A 354 6.14 22.80 -33.95
N TRP A 355 6.39 24.02 -33.48
CA TRP A 355 5.93 24.48 -32.17
C TRP A 355 4.40 24.55 -32.13
N PRO A 356 3.76 24.09 -31.04
CA PRO A 356 2.34 24.30 -30.85
C PRO A 356 2.06 25.76 -30.51
N GLU A 357 0.80 26.17 -30.66
CA GLU A 357 0.35 27.49 -30.23
C GLU A 357 0.65 27.72 -28.73
N PRO A 358 0.94 28.98 -28.31
CA PRO A 358 1.02 29.34 -26.90
C PRO A 358 -0.24 28.93 -26.13
N ILE A 359 -0.07 28.69 -24.83
CA ILE A 359 -1.16 28.51 -23.87
C ILE A 359 -0.96 29.51 -22.75
N HIS A 360 -2.04 30.07 -22.23
CA HIS A 360 -2.03 31.16 -21.27
C HIS A 360 -2.23 30.60 -19.85
N PRO A 361 -1.16 30.43 -19.04
CA PRO A 361 -1.28 29.93 -17.68
C PRO A 361 -1.83 30.99 -16.72
N SER A 362 -2.67 30.57 -15.78
CA SER A 362 -3.02 31.41 -14.62
C SER A 362 -1.76 31.86 -13.84
N PRO A 363 -1.79 33.06 -13.21
CA PRO A 363 -0.71 33.52 -12.34
C PRO A 363 -0.26 32.46 -11.33
N SER A 364 0.96 31.98 -11.47
CA SER A 364 1.50 30.89 -10.64
C SER A 364 2.27 31.48 -9.46
N ILE A 365 1.97 31.04 -8.24
CA ILE A 365 2.45 31.68 -7.01
C ILE A 365 3.27 30.71 -6.14
N LEU A 366 4.50 31.11 -5.81
CA LEU A 366 5.40 30.40 -4.90
C LEU A 366 5.66 31.24 -3.66
N ILE A 367 5.11 30.83 -2.51
CA ILE A 367 5.31 31.50 -1.22
C ILE A 367 6.69 31.12 -0.67
N THR A 368 7.51 32.12 -0.37
CA THR A 368 8.91 31.90 0.08
C THR A 368 9.09 32.15 1.57
N ASN A 369 8.54 33.25 2.11
CA ASN A 369 8.49 33.53 3.55
C ASN A 369 7.07 33.97 3.98
N PRO A 370 6.47 33.39 5.02
CA PRO A 370 6.86 32.18 5.72
C PRO A 370 6.72 30.94 4.81
N LYS A 371 7.71 30.04 4.85
CA LYS A 371 7.68 28.78 4.09
C LYS A 371 6.71 27.75 4.68
N ASP A 372 6.31 26.77 3.87
CA ASP A 372 5.46 25.68 4.33
C ASP A 372 6.19 24.78 5.35
N ALA A 373 5.63 24.72 6.56
CA ALA A 373 6.19 24.01 7.71
C ALA A 373 6.21 22.48 7.52
N ARG A 374 5.43 21.94 6.58
CA ARG A 374 5.50 20.51 6.18
C ARG A 374 6.76 20.21 5.37
N TYR A 375 7.49 21.21 4.92
CA TYR A 375 8.76 21.07 4.19
C TYR A 375 9.93 21.80 4.85
N SER A 376 9.79 22.22 6.12
CA SER A 376 10.88 22.72 6.97
C SER A 376 11.89 21.63 7.36
N ILE A 377 13.18 21.95 7.39
CA ILE A 377 14.31 21.10 7.78
C ILE A 377 15.10 21.77 8.93
N PRO A 378 14.64 21.67 10.20
CA PRO A 378 15.14 22.50 11.30
C PRO A 378 16.61 22.32 11.73
N SER A 379 17.36 21.42 11.08
CA SER A 379 18.80 21.24 11.30
C SER A 379 19.65 21.59 10.07
N LYS A 380 19.05 22.13 9.01
CA LYS A 380 19.72 22.52 7.75
C LYS A 380 19.23 23.84 7.16
N GLU A 381 18.17 24.45 7.71
CA GLU A 381 17.66 25.77 7.33
C GLU A 381 17.63 26.71 8.55
N PRO A 382 17.90 28.03 8.38
CA PRO A 382 17.87 29.02 9.46
C PRO A 382 16.43 29.50 9.76
N LEU A 383 15.56 28.56 10.16
CA LEU A 383 14.11 28.79 10.29
C LEU A 383 13.71 29.88 11.31
N TRP A 384 14.63 30.30 12.19
CA TRP A 384 14.40 31.45 13.09
C TRP A 384 14.23 32.77 12.33
N ARG A 385 14.77 32.89 11.10
CA ARG A 385 14.61 34.07 10.25
C ARG A 385 13.14 34.33 9.86
N ILE A 386 12.27 33.31 9.94
CA ILE A 386 10.82 33.47 9.81
C ILE A 386 10.28 34.32 10.96
N GLN A 387 10.65 34.01 12.20
CA GLN A 387 10.18 34.72 13.40
C GLN A 387 10.65 36.18 13.45
N SER A 388 11.88 36.45 13.01
CA SER A 388 12.44 37.82 12.96
C SER A 388 12.11 38.59 11.68
N SER A 389 11.42 37.98 10.71
CA SER A 389 11.09 38.63 9.43
C SER A 389 10.10 39.79 9.58
N THR A 390 10.29 40.86 8.80
CA THR A 390 9.38 42.02 8.75
C THR A 390 8.44 41.98 7.55
N HIS A 391 8.62 41.04 6.62
CA HIS A 391 7.83 40.92 5.39
C HIS A 391 7.46 39.47 5.07
N ILE A 392 6.20 39.27 4.68
CA ILE A 392 5.77 38.14 3.87
C ILE A 392 6.38 38.32 2.47
N ARG A 393 6.87 37.23 1.86
CA ARG A 393 7.52 37.21 0.54
C ARG A 393 6.98 36.06 -0.30
N PHE A 394 6.73 36.32 -1.58
CA PHE A 394 6.30 35.33 -2.55
C PHE A 394 6.67 35.77 -3.98
N LEU A 395 6.83 34.79 -4.86
CA LEU A 395 7.03 34.98 -6.28
C LEU A 395 5.69 34.83 -7.01
N ILE A 396 5.40 35.72 -7.96
CA ILE A 396 4.28 35.56 -8.92
C ILE A 396 4.83 35.49 -10.34
N PHE A 397 4.50 34.41 -11.04
CA PHE A 397 4.83 34.20 -12.45
C PHE A 397 3.56 34.41 -13.28
N SER A 398 3.57 35.40 -14.17
CA SER A 398 2.46 35.79 -15.05
C SER A 398 3.02 36.30 -16.38
N GLU A 399 2.21 36.22 -17.45
CA GLU A 399 2.55 36.68 -18.81
C GLU A 399 2.53 38.20 -18.97
N LEU A 400 1.96 38.94 -18.01
CA LEU A 400 1.89 40.40 -18.05
C LEU A 400 3.30 41.03 -18.10
N GLU A 401 3.50 41.96 -19.03
CA GLU A 401 4.77 42.71 -19.18
C GLU A 401 5.04 43.62 -17.97
N ASP A 402 3.99 44.22 -17.42
CA ASP A 402 4.00 45.01 -16.18
C ASP A 402 3.27 44.23 -15.06
N PRO A 403 4.01 43.70 -14.07
CA PRO A 403 3.42 43.01 -12.93
C PRO A 403 2.49 43.87 -12.09
N ILE A 404 2.64 45.20 -12.07
CA ILE A 404 1.89 46.09 -11.16
C ILE A 404 0.37 46.05 -11.46
N GLN A 405 -0.02 45.62 -12.66
CA GLN A 405 -1.41 45.40 -13.06
C GLN A 405 -2.06 44.17 -12.41
N LEU A 406 -1.29 43.32 -11.70
CA LEU A 406 -1.84 42.22 -10.92
C LEU A 406 -2.52 42.73 -9.65
N LYS A 407 -3.81 42.44 -9.52
CA LYS A 407 -4.54 42.60 -8.27
C LYS A 407 -4.18 41.45 -7.34
N VAL A 408 -3.25 41.70 -6.42
CA VAL A 408 -2.79 40.74 -5.41
C VAL A 408 -3.61 40.87 -4.13
N SER A 409 -3.92 39.76 -3.46
CA SER A 409 -4.63 39.75 -2.19
C SER A 409 -4.07 38.68 -1.25
N VAL A 410 -3.76 39.10 -0.02
CA VAL A 410 -3.07 38.29 1.00
C VAL A 410 -4.06 37.97 2.12
N TYR A 411 -4.10 36.71 2.55
CA TYR A 411 -4.99 36.24 3.62
C TYR A 411 -4.22 35.38 4.63
N ILE A 412 -4.41 35.63 5.93
CA ILE A 412 -3.90 34.81 7.03
C ILE A 412 -5.09 34.22 7.78
N ASP A 413 -5.13 32.89 7.88
CA ASP A 413 -6.21 32.11 8.49
C ASP A 413 -7.61 32.47 7.95
N GLY A 414 -7.66 32.79 6.64
CA GLY A 414 -8.86 33.21 5.92
C GLY A 414 -9.19 34.71 6.01
N ASN A 415 -8.59 35.43 6.95
CA ASN A 415 -8.80 36.87 7.15
C ASN A 415 -7.91 37.68 6.19
N PRO A 416 -8.41 38.78 5.57
CA PRO A 416 -7.57 39.68 4.79
C PRO A 416 -6.43 40.26 5.64
N HIS A 417 -5.22 40.31 5.07
CA HIS A 417 -4.05 40.92 5.69
C HIS A 417 -4.14 42.46 5.62
N PRO A 418 -3.89 43.23 6.69
CA PRO A 418 -4.13 44.68 6.73
C PRO A 418 -3.12 45.53 5.95
N HIS A 419 -2.09 44.94 5.36
CA HIS A 419 -1.13 45.62 4.50
C HIS A 419 -1.19 45.05 3.08
N GLU A 420 -1.24 45.93 2.08
CA GLU A 420 -1.24 45.50 0.69
C GLU A 420 0.11 44.88 0.29
N ALA A 421 0.08 44.03 -0.74
CA ALA A 421 1.27 43.46 -1.32
C ALA A 421 1.85 44.41 -2.38
N THR A 422 3.14 44.68 -2.30
CA THR A 422 3.87 45.51 -3.25
C THR A 422 4.79 44.65 -4.12
N PHE A 423 4.85 44.99 -5.41
CA PHE A 423 5.88 44.48 -6.31
C PHE A 423 7.23 45.10 -5.95
N VAL A 424 8.30 44.29 -6.00
CA VAL A 424 9.67 44.75 -5.71
C VAL A 424 10.53 44.73 -6.98
N GLN A 425 10.77 43.55 -7.55
CA GLN A 425 11.63 43.36 -8.72
C GLN A 425 11.38 41.99 -9.35
N ASP A 426 11.45 41.92 -10.69
CA ASP A 426 11.30 40.72 -11.51
C ASP A 426 10.01 39.92 -11.26
N LYS A 427 10.01 38.97 -10.30
CA LYS A 427 8.85 38.18 -9.88
C LYS A 427 8.50 38.33 -8.39
N LEU A 428 9.31 39.05 -7.61
CA LEU A 428 9.16 39.17 -6.16
C LEU A 428 8.08 40.19 -5.76
N TRP A 429 7.18 39.72 -4.90
CA TRP A 429 6.16 40.50 -4.20
C TRP A 429 6.32 40.35 -2.70
N THR A 430 6.05 41.42 -1.95
CA THR A 430 6.18 41.42 -0.49
C THR A 430 5.04 42.17 0.19
N ALA A 431 4.68 41.77 1.41
CA ALA A 431 3.72 42.49 2.23
C ALA A 431 4.30 42.65 3.65
N PRO A 432 4.36 43.87 4.23
CA PRO A 432 4.80 44.08 5.60
C PRO A 432 3.96 43.27 6.60
N TRP A 433 4.57 42.69 7.63
CA TRP A 433 3.85 41.99 8.70
C TRP A 433 4.55 42.11 10.05
N ASN A 434 3.82 41.77 11.12
CA ASN A 434 4.38 41.62 12.46
C ASN A 434 4.09 40.20 12.97
N THR A 435 5.14 39.38 13.04
CA THR A 435 5.10 37.99 13.53
C THR A 435 4.59 37.86 14.97
N SER A 436 4.71 38.91 15.77
CA SER A 436 4.27 38.95 17.18
C SER A 436 2.75 38.96 17.35
N LEU A 437 1.99 39.12 16.27
CA LEU A 437 0.51 39.10 16.27
C LEU A 437 -0.07 37.68 16.11
N LEU A 438 0.78 36.68 15.86
CA LEU A 438 0.43 35.27 15.69
C LEU A 438 0.97 34.46 16.88
N ASP A 439 0.26 33.43 17.37
CA ASP A 439 0.86 32.55 18.39
C ASP A 439 1.92 31.67 17.71
N PRO A 440 3.21 31.80 18.07
CA PRO A 440 4.26 31.09 17.36
C PRO A 440 4.17 29.56 17.51
N ARG A 441 3.37 29.07 18.46
CA ARG A 441 3.16 27.65 18.74
C ARG A 441 2.02 27.05 17.91
N THR A 442 1.12 27.87 17.33
CA THR A 442 0.09 27.40 16.40
C THR A 442 0.63 27.19 15.00
N HIS A 443 -0.14 26.47 14.18
CA HIS A 443 0.02 26.50 12.74
C HIS A 443 -0.98 27.49 12.13
N HIS A 444 -0.56 28.17 11.08
CA HIS A 444 -1.32 29.21 10.39
C HIS A 444 -1.39 28.90 8.90
N THR A 445 -2.40 29.43 8.23
CA THR A 445 -2.64 29.25 6.79
C THR A 445 -2.42 30.59 6.09
N LEU A 446 -1.36 30.70 5.28
CA LEU A 446 -1.15 31.84 4.41
C LEU A 446 -1.68 31.50 3.02
N THR A 447 -2.62 32.31 2.51
CA THR A 447 -3.12 32.22 1.13
C THR A 447 -2.84 33.52 0.39
N ILE A 448 -2.17 33.40 -0.75
CA ILE A 448 -2.00 34.49 -1.72
C ILE A 448 -2.92 34.23 -2.90
N ARG A 449 -3.60 35.27 -3.37
CA ARG A 449 -4.35 35.28 -4.62
C ARG A 449 -3.80 36.36 -5.55
N ALA A 450 -3.80 36.11 -6.84
CA ALA A 450 -3.48 37.09 -7.88
C ALA A 450 -4.53 37.02 -8.98
N GLU A 451 -5.04 38.18 -9.40
CA GLU A 451 -6.06 38.35 -10.44
C GLU A 451 -5.50 39.31 -11.49
N THR A 452 -5.49 38.90 -12.76
CA THR A 452 -5.09 39.75 -13.91
C THR A 452 -6.22 40.70 -14.31
N PRO A 453 -5.97 41.77 -15.10
CA PRO A 453 -7.01 42.69 -15.55
C PRO A 453 -8.16 42.04 -16.35
N ASP A 454 -7.88 40.94 -17.06
CA ASP A 454 -8.86 40.11 -17.77
C ASP A 454 -9.57 39.07 -16.87
N GLY A 455 -9.28 39.08 -15.56
CA GLY A 455 -9.99 38.29 -14.54
C GLY A 455 -9.47 36.87 -14.31
N VAL A 456 -8.36 36.48 -14.97
CA VAL A 456 -7.72 35.18 -14.77
C VAL A 456 -7.08 35.12 -13.38
N LYS A 457 -7.39 34.04 -12.65
CA LYS A 457 -7.09 33.90 -11.23
C LYS A 457 -6.08 32.81 -10.96
N GLY A 458 -5.10 33.16 -10.13
CA GLY A 458 -4.13 32.27 -9.51
C GLY A 458 -4.25 32.32 -7.98
N ALA A 459 -3.98 31.20 -7.31
CA ALA A 459 -3.94 31.12 -5.86
C ALA A 459 -2.91 30.10 -5.38
N SER A 460 -2.29 30.36 -4.24
CA SER A 460 -1.37 29.44 -3.57
C SER A 460 -1.55 29.54 -2.06
N THR A 461 -1.49 28.39 -1.37
CA THR A 461 -1.77 28.28 0.06
C THR A 461 -0.74 27.37 0.73
N VAL A 462 -0.10 27.87 1.79
CA VAL A 462 0.86 27.11 2.62
C VAL A 462 0.41 27.05 4.07
N LEU A 463 0.77 25.95 4.73
CA LEU A 463 0.63 25.78 6.18
C LEU A 463 1.98 26.14 6.83
N PHE A 464 2.04 27.19 7.63
CA PHE A 464 3.28 27.69 8.22
C PHE A 464 3.22 27.74 9.75
N ARG A 465 4.39 27.95 10.37
CA ARG A 465 4.56 28.17 11.81
C ARG A 465 5.61 29.24 12.04
N VAL A 466 5.36 30.18 12.95
CA VAL A 466 6.30 31.27 13.24
C VAL A 466 7.48 30.78 14.08
N ASP A 467 7.31 29.77 14.93
CA ASP A 467 8.42 29.14 15.67
C ASP A 467 9.38 28.28 14.81
N GLY A 468 9.14 28.19 13.51
CA GLY A 468 9.94 27.39 12.57
C GLY A 468 9.87 25.88 12.82
N GLN A 469 8.97 25.37 13.67
CA GLN A 469 8.86 23.92 13.87
C GLN A 469 8.26 23.22 12.64
N ARG A 470 8.61 21.95 12.49
CA ARG A 470 8.19 21.12 11.34
C ARG A 470 6.82 20.48 11.58
N MET A 471 5.94 20.55 10.59
CA MET A 471 4.67 19.83 10.54
C MET A 471 4.81 18.47 9.81
N ASN A 472 3.85 17.57 10.04
CA ASN A 472 3.74 16.31 9.31
C ASN A 472 3.25 16.55 7.87
N ILE A 473 3.79 15.81 6.88
CA ILE A 473 3.38 15.94 5.47
C ILE A 473 1.94 15.43 5.29
N GLY A 474 1.61 14.28 5.87
CA GLY A 474 0.25 13.74 5.88
C GLY A 474 -0.15 13.04 4.57
N GLY A 475 0.85 12.58 3.80
CA GLY A 475 0.70 12.01 2.45
C GLY A 475 0.09 10.61 2.40
N GLY A 476 -0.15 9.98 3.56
CA GLY A 476 -0.85 8.70 3.63
C GLY A 476 -0.07 7.57 2.94
N PRO A 477 -0.69 6.77 2.06
CA PRO A 477 -0.02 5.67 1.37
C PRO A 477 1.23 6.09 0.56
N GLY A 478 1.21 7.26 -0.11
CA GLY A 478 2.37 7.74 -0.88
C GLY A 478 3.58 8.01 0.00
N GLU A 479 3.35 8.64 1.16
CA GLU A 479 4.39 8.88 2.17
C GLU A 479 4.92 7.57 2.79
N PHE A 480 4.14 6.47 2.79
CA PHE A 480 4.61 5.13 3.16
C PHE A 480 5.42 4.45 2.05
N ILE A 481 4.97 4.55 0.78
CA ILE A 481 5.66 3.96 -0.38
C ILE A 481 7.08 4.53 -0.48
N ILE A 482 7.26 5.84 -0.41
CA ILE A 482 8.58 6.50 -0.49
C ILE A 482 9.47 6.15 0.71
N LYS A 483 8.91 5.97 1.91
CA LYS A 483 9.67 5.55 3.12
C LYS A 483 10.01 4.06 3.14
N SER A 484 9.48 3.26 2.22
CA SER A 484 9.77 1.82 2.16
C SER A 484 11.13 1.53 1.49
N HIS A 485 11.59 0.29 1.60
CA HIS A 485 12.74 -0.20 0.85
C HIS A 485 12.28 -1.41 0.03
N MET A 486 11.62 -1.15 -1.10
CA MET A 486 10.88 -2.16 -1.86
C MET A 486 11.75 -3.36 -2.25
N SER A 487 12.99 -3.12 -2.68
CA SER A 487 13.96 -4.18 -3.02
C SER A 487 14.24 -5.13 -1.85
N SER A 488 14.34 -4.63 -0.63
CA SER A 488 14.52 -5.42 0.61
C SER A 488 13.24 -6.13 1.06
N PHE A 489 12.08 -5.50 0.86
CA PHE A 489 10.77 -6.09 1.17
C PHE A 489 10.46 -7.29 0.27
N LEU A 490 10.68 -7.16 -1.05
CA LEU A 490 10.53 -8.24 -2.02
C LEU A 490 11.44 -9.44 -1.71
N GLN A 491 12.70 -9.18 -1.36
CA GLN A 491 13.62 -10.21 -0.84
C GLN A 491 13.03 -10.94 0.38
N PHE A 492 12.60 -10.21 1.40
CA PHE A 492 12.06 -10.79 2.63
C PHE A 492 10.82 -11.67 2.38
N VAL A 493 9.85 -11.19 1.59
CA VAL A 493 8.64 -11.96 1.25
C VAL A 493 9.00 -13.23 0.46
N THR A 494 9.90 -13.11 -0.53
CA THR A 494 10.38 -14.26 -1.33
C THR A 494 11.01 -15.33 -0.43
N PHE A 495 11.90 -14.96 0.47
CA PHE A 495 12.52 -15.90 1.42
C PHE A 495 11.50 -16.51 2.40
N LEU A 496 10.54 -15.73 2.88
CA LEU A 496 9.50 -16.22 3.79
C LEU A 496 8.64 -17.30 3.13
N CYS A 497 8.24 -17.10 1.86
CA CYS A 497 7.49 -18.08 1.09
C CYS A 497 8.31 -19.36 0.79
N ILE A 498 9.59 -19.22 0.39
CA ILE A 498 10.50 -20.36 0.21
C ILE A 498 10.63 -21.16 1.52
N MET A 499 10.88 -20.49 2.64
CA MET A 499 11.04 -21.13 3.95
C MET A 499 9.76 -21.86 4.39
N ALA A 500 8.59 -21.25 4.21
CA ALA A 500 7.31 -21.88 4.52
C ALA A 500 7.07 -23.15 3.68
N LEU A 501 7.31 -23.10 2.37
CA LEU A 501 7.19 -24.25 1.48
C LEU A 501 8.17 -25.37 1.83
N LEU A 502 9.44 -25.04 2.10
CA LEU A 502 10.44 -26.02 2.52
C LEU A 502 10.03 -26.68 3.84
N VAL A 503 9.63 -25.92 4.86
CA VAL A 503 9.15 -26.48 6.13
C VAL A 503 7.98 -27.44 5.93
N VAL A 504 6.97 -27.06 5.13
CA VAL A 504 5.81 -27.90 4.82
C VAL A 504 6.19 -29.17 4.05
N LEU A 505 7.22 -29.13 3.18
CA LEU A 505 7.73 -30.32 2.49
C LEU A 505 8.57 -31.23 3.40
N ILE A 506 9.35 -30.69 4.34
CA ILE A 506 10.26 -31.47 5.20
C ILE A 506 9.53 -32.15 6.36
N LEU A 507 8.57 -31.48 7.01
CA LEU A 507 7.85 -32.00 8.18
C LEU A 507 7.28 -33.43 7.95
N PRO A 508 6.67 -33.75 6.78
CA PRO A 508 6.24 -35.11 6.44
C PRO A 508 7.34 -36.18 6.38
N LYS A 509 8.63 -35.83 6.20
CA LYS A 509 9.74 -36.79 6.26
C LYS A 509 10.17 -37.09 7.71
N PHE A 510 9.81 -36.23 8.67
CA PHE A 510 9.99 -36.45 10.11
C PHE A 510 8.79 -37.12 10.78
N PHE A 511 7.56 -36.72 10.40
CA PHE A 511 6.31 -37.05 11.10
C PHE A 511 5.27 -37.76 10.22
N GLY A 512 5.51 -37.90 8.92
CA GLY A 512 4.66 -38.67 8.00
C GLY A 512 5.09 -40.14 7.95
N PRO A 513 4.21 -41.05 7.48
CA PRO A 513 4.37 -42.50 7.68
C PRO A 513 5.61 -43.08 6.99
N SER A 514 6.66 -43.32 7.78
CA SER A 514 7.62 -44.38 7.55
C SER A 514 6.94 -45.75 7.71
N GLN A 515 7.69 -46.85 7.52
CA GLN A 515 7.19 -48.19 7.84
C GLN A 515 7.06 -48.44 9.36
N ASP A 516 7.44 -47.48 10.21
CA ASP A 516 7.29 -47.55 11.67
C ASP A 516 5.81 -47.56 12.08
N MET A 517 5.46 -48.55 12.91
CA MET A 517 4.12 -48.75 13.46
C MET A 517 3.57 -47.51 14.20
N GLN A 518 4.46 -46.75 14.87
CA GLN A 518 4.11 -45.53 15.61
C GLN A 518 3.56 -44.40 14.71
N VAL A 519 4.04 -44.28 13.48
CA VAL A 519 3.65 -43.14 12.61
C VAL A 519 2.36 -43.45 11.83
N LYS A 520 2.09 -44.73 11.55
CA LYS A 520 0.73 -45.18 11.22
C LYS A 520 -0.24 -44.79 12.34
N GLN A 521 0.10 -45.08 13.60
CA GLN A 521 -0.75 -44.75 14.74
C GLN A 521 -1.01 -43.23 14.88
N HIS A 522 -0.01 -42.37 14.66
CA HIS A 522 -0.22 -40.92 14.63
C HIS A 522 -1.16 -40.48 13.49
N THR A 523 -1.03 -41.11 12.30
CA THR A 523 -1.93 -40.87 11.16
C THR A 523 -3.36 -41.31 11.46
N THR A 524 -3.55 -42.47 12.09
CA THR A 524 -4.85 -42.97 12.55
C THR A 524 -5.46 -42.05 13.61
N ASN A 525 -4.66 -41.52 14.54
CA ASN A 525 -5.13 -40.55 15.55
C ASN A 525 -5.61 -39.24 14.93
N LEU A 526 -4.94 -38.74 13.87
CA LEU A 526 -5.40 -37.58 13.09
C LEU A 526 -6.75 -37.86 12.39
N LEU A 527 -6.87 -39.02 11.72
CA LEU A 527 -8.12 -39.45 11.09
C LEU A 527 -9.26 -39.62 12.11
N LEU A 528 -8.98 -40.21 13.26
CA LEU A 528 -9.93 -40.38 14.37
C LEU A 528 -10.38 -39.02 14.92
N ALA A 529 -9.46 -38.07 15.12
CA ALA A 529 -9.81 -36.71 15.55
C ALA A 529 -10.70 -35.98 14.52
N ILE A 530 -10.42 -36.13 13.23
CA ILE A 530 -11.28 -35.61 12.14
C ILE A 530 -12.66 -36.32 12.15
N HIS A 531 -12.68 -37.63 12.39
CA HIS A 531 -13.91 -38.42 12.43
C HIS A 531 -14.80 -38.05 13.62
N THR A 532 -14.25 -37.93 14.83
CA THR A 532 -14.97 -37.46 16.03
C THR A 532 -15.56 -36.07 15.83
N ILE A 533 -14.84 -35.18 15.13
CA ILE A 533 -15.37 -33.88 14.70
C ILE A 533 -16.52 -34.04 13.69
N ASN A 534 -16.37 -34.88 12.65
CA ASN A 534 -17.42 -35.14 11.65
C ASN A 534 -18.69 -35.74 12.26
N ALA A 535 -18.57 -36.55 13.32
CA ALA A 535 -19.70 -37.16 14.04
C ALA A 535 -20.40 -36.20 15.02
N SER A 536 -19.76 -35.07 15.36
CA SER A 536 -20.32 -34.02 16.22
C SER A 536 -21.17 -33.00 15.45
N ARG A 537 -22.09 -32.28 16.12
CA ARG A 537 -22.87 -31.22 15.46
C ARG A 537 -21.93 -30.12 14.91
N PRO A 538 -21.96 -29.81 13.60
CA PRO A 538 -20.91 -29.01 12.95
C PRO A 538 -20.93 -27.56 13.42
N SER A 539 -19.77 -27.08 13.85
CA SER A 539 -19.57 -25.82 14.57
C SER A 539 -18.46 -25.00 13.88
N ILE A 540 -18.34 -23.67 14.05
CA ILE A 540 -17.30 -22.89 13.33
C ILE A 540 -15.91 -23.32 13.78
N TYR A 541 -15.69 -23.55 15.08
CA TYR A 541 -14.45 -24.15 15.56
C TYR A 541 -14.23 -25.55 15.02
N SER A 542 -15.25 -26.43 15.05
CA SER A 542 -15.06 -27.80 14.58
C SER A 542 -14.82 -27.84 13.08
N ARG A 543 -15.38 -26.91 12.29
CA ARG A 543 -15.02 -26.67 10.89
C ARG A 543 -13.58 -26.17 10.73
N LEU A 544 -13.13 -25.16 11.46
CA LEU A 544 -11.76 -24.62 11.37
C LEU A 544 -10.71 -25.65 11.83
N LYS A 545 -10.94 -26.31 12.97
CA LYS A 545 -10.12 -27.41 13.50
C LYS A 545 -10.12 -28.61 12.56
N ARG A 546 -11.26 -28.97 11.95
CA ARG A 546 -11.32 -29.97 10.88
C ARG A 546 -10.46 -29.56 9.70
N GLN A 547 -10.56 -28.33 9.20
CA GLN A 547 -9.74 -27.88 8.08
C GLN A 547 -8.24 -27.92 8.44
N ALA A 548 -7.85 -27.43 9.63
CA ALA A 548 -6.46 -27.51 10.09
C ALA A 548 -5.95 -28.96 10.17
N LEU A 549 -6.71 -29.87 10.81
CA LEU A 549 -6.34 -31.29 10.91
C LEU A 549 -6.33 -31.99 9.55
N VAL A 550 -7.28 -31.68 8.65
CA VAL A 550 -7.32 -32.20 7.28
C VAL A 550 -6.12 -31.69 6.47
N TRP A 551 -5.75 -30.42 6.54
CA TRP A 551 -4.57 -29.91 5.86
C TRP A 551 -3.27 -30.47 6.44
N THR A 552 -3.14 -30.59 7.76
CA THR A 552 -2.02 -31.31 8.40
C THR A 552 -1.93 -32.76 7.91
N TYR A 553 -3.05 -33.49 7.88
CA TYR A 553 -3.12 -34.85 7.34
C TYR A 553 -2.69 -34.90 5.87
N ARG A 554 -3.19 -33.99 5.02
CA ARG A 554 -2.81 -33.88 3.60
C ARG A 554 -1.31 -33.68 3.40
N PHE A 555 -0.70 -32.75 4.14
CA PHE A 555 0.75 -32.54 4.06
C PHE A 555 1.51 -33.79 4.56
N LEU A 556 1.11 -34.40 5.67
CA LEU A 556 1.77 -35.61 6.19
C LEU A 556 1.65 -36.82 5.24
N GLN A 557 0.54 -36.98 4.50
CA GLN A 557 0.39 -38.03 3.49
C GLN A 557 1.06 -37.69 2.15
N LEU A 558 1.32 -36.42 1.84
CA LEU A 558 1.83 -35.96 0.55
C LEU A 558 3.01 -36.78 -0.04
N PRO A 559 4.04 -37.18 0.73
CA PRO A 559 5.16 -37.96 0.18
C PRO A 559 4.78 -39.39 -0.24
N SER A 560 3.63 -39.90 0.22
CA SER A 560 3.11 -41.24 -0.02
C SER A 560 1.95 -41.24 -1.02
N ASP A 561 1.02 -40.27 -0.89
CA ASP A 561 -0.14 -40.12 -1.77
C ASP A 561 0.22 -39.52 -3.15
N GLN A 562 1.20 -38.62 -3.20
CA GLN A 562 1.68 -37.97 -4.43
C GLN A 562 3.22 -37.80 -4.42
N PRO A 563 4.01 -38.88 -4.36
CA PRO A 563 5.47 -38.80 -4.29
C PRO A 563 6.09 -37.94 -5.41
N ALA A 564 5.59 -38.07 -6.65
CA ALA A 564 6.08 -37.26 -7.78
C ALA A 564 5.90 -35.75 -7.57
N LEU A 565 4.75 -35.33 -7.01
CA LEU A 565 4.49 -33.92 -6.68
C LEU A 565 5.41 -33.45 -5.56
N TRP A 566 5.64 -34.28 -4.53
CA TRP A 566 6.56 -33.96 -3.44
C TRP A 566 8.01 -33.78 -3.95
N TYR A 567 8.53 -34.75 -4.70
CA TYR A 567 9.90 -34.71 -5.21
C TYR A 567 10.12 -33.56 -6.20
N ALA A 568 9.17 -33.31 -7.11
CA ALA A 568 9.28 -32.22 -8.05
C ALA A 568 9.17 -30.85 -7.39
N SER A 569 8.24 -30.65 -6.45
CA SER A 569 8.13 -29.39 -5.68
C SER A 569 9.42 -29.12 -4.91
N PHE A 570 9.96 -30.13 -4.23
CA PHE A 570 11.21 -30.02 -3.46
C PHE A 570 12.40 -29.67 -4.38
N ALA A 571 12.60 -30.43 -5.46
CA ALA A 571 13.68 -30.18 -6.40
C ALA A 571 13.56 -28.82 -7.09
N TYR A 572 12.34 -28.40 -7.45
CA TYR A 572 12.09 -27.12 -8.10
C TYR A 572 12.37 -25.93 -7.17
N ILE A 573 11.91 -25.96 -5.91
CA ILE A 573 12.19 -24.88 -4.94
C ILE A 573 13.69 -24.74 -4.68
N LEU A 574 14.41 -25.87 -4.51
CA LEU A 574 15.87 -25.82 -4.39
C LEU A 574 16.52 -25.28 -5.68
N TYR A 575 16.04 -25.68 -6.87
CA TYR A 575 16.54 -25.18 -8.14
C TYR A 575 16.35 -23.66 -8.29
N LEU A 576 15.19 -23.11 -7.94
CA LEU A 576 14.95 -21.65 -7.97
C LEU A 576 15.95 -20.87 -7.10
N MET A 577 16.46 -21.48 -6.03
CA MET A 577 17.50 -20.88 -5.18
C MET A 577 18.91 -20.95 -5.79
N VAL A 578 19.24 -21.97 -6.59
CA VAL A 578 20.64 -22.28 -7.00
C VAL A 578 20.94 -22.21 -8.50
N GLY A 579 19.91 -22.23 -9.34
CA GLY A 579 20.01 -22.37 -10.79
C GLY A 579 19.51 -21.15 -11.58
N PRO A 580 19.84 -21.05 -12.87
CA PRO A 580 19.27 -20.06 -13.78
C PRO A 580 17.79 -20.39 -14.04
N TRP A 581 16.91 -19.40 -13.91
CA TRP A 581 15.49 -19.58 -14.11
C TRP A 581 15.16 -19.67 -15.60
N PHE A 582 15.65 -18.71 -16.39
CA PHE A 582 15.54 -18.74 -17.84
C PHE A 582 16.64 -17.94 -18.54
N ARG A 583 16.77 -18.10 -19.85
CA ARG A 583 17.65 -17.30 -20.73
C ARG A 583 16.81 -16.60 -21.79
N ALA A 584 17.09 -15.34 -22.11
CA ALA A 584 16.28 -14.56 -23.05
C ALA A 584 17.08 -13.50 -23.83
N GLU A 585 16.48 -12.96 -24.88
CA GLU A 585 17.02 -11.82 -25.64
C GLU A 585 16.69 -10.51 -24.93
N PHE A 586 17.38 -10.28 -23.81
CA PHE A 586 17.11 -9.13 -22.95
C PHE A 586 17.54 -7.79 -23.55
N ILE A 587 18.49 -7.77 -24.50
CA ILE A 587 18.97 -6.55 -25.17
C ILE A 587 19.03 -6.78 -26.70
N PRO A 588 17.88 -6.75 -27.41
CA PRO A 588 17.80 -7.02 -28.86
C PRO A 588 18.61 -6.08 -29.77
N SER A 589 19.00 -4.89 -29.30
CA SER A 589 19.89 -3.98 -30.03
C SER A 589 21.35 -4.43 -30.08
N ALA A 590 21.78 -5.32 -29.17
CA ALA A 590 23.19 -5.58 -28.94
C ALA A 590 23.86 -6.38 -30.07
N GLU A 591 24.95 -5.85 -30.62
CA GLU A 591 25.64 -6.44 -31.79
C GLU A 591 26.26 -7.82 -31.52
N HIS A 592 26.71 -8.08 -30.29
CA HIS A 592 27.35 -9.34 -29.93
C HIS A 592 26.40 -10.25 -29.13
N PRO A 593 26.29 -11.56 -29.44
CA PRO A 593 25.43 -12.49 -28.71
C PRO A 593 25.65 -12.56 -27.20
N ARG A 594 26.87 -12.30 -26.71
CA ARG A 594 27.21 -12.25 -25.27
C ARG A 594 26.55 -11.09 -24.52
N ASP A 595 26.27 -10.00 -25.23
CA ASP A 595 25.70 -8.75 -24.73
C ASP A 595 24.19 -8.69 -24.98
N ARG A 596 23.72 -9.42 -26.01
CA ARG A 596 22.31 -9.62 -26.42
C ARG A 596 21.54 -10.59 -25.54
N TYR A 597 22.11 -11.78 -25.29
CA TYR A 597 21.46 -12.85 -24.54
C TYR A 597 21.95 -12.90 -23.10
N GLY A 598 21.04 -12.59 -22.16
CA GLY A 598 21.29 -12.69 -20.72
C GLY A 598 20.63 -13.93 -20.10
N THR A 599 21.15 -14.34 -18.94
CA THR A 599 20.60 -15.44 -18.13
C THR A 599 20.05 -14.87 -16.82
N PHE A 600 18.82 -15.23 -16.48
CA PHE A 600 18.07 -14.73 -15.33
C PHE A 600 18.24 -15.63 -14.10
N TYR A 601 18.47 -15.03 -12.94
CA TYR A 601 18.43 -15.68 -11.64
C TYR A 601 17.59 -14.84 -10.67
N MET A 602 17.05 -15.45 -9.62
CA MET A 602 16.49 -14.72 -8.47
C MET A 602 17.46 -13.62 -7.94
N TRP A 603 18.77 -13.90 -8.01
CA TRP A 603 19.87 -13.07 -7.49
C TRP A 603 20.30 -11.89 -8.37
N GLY A 604 19.68 -11.69 -9.54
CA GLY A 604 20.10 -10.74 -10.56
C GLY A 604 20.27 -11.41 -11.93
N MET A 605 20.82 -10.68 -12.91
CA MET A 605 21.01 -11.19 -14.28
C MET A 605 22.50 -11.34 -14.61
N THR A 606 22.84 -12.22 -15.56
CA THR A 606 24.19 -12.31 -16.13
C THR A 606 24.21 -12.10 -17.64
N PHE A 607 25.23 -11.39 -18.14
CA PHE A 607 25.54 -11.25 -19.57
C PHE A 607 27.00 -11.70 -19.77
N GLY A 608 27.20 -12.77 -20.54
CA GLY A 608 28.48 -13.48 -20.56
C GLY A 608 28.84 -14.03 -19.17
N GLN A 609 29.79 -13.40 -18.49
CA GLN A 609 30.13 -13.66 -17.07
C GLN A 609 29.97 -12.43 -16.16
N GLU A 610 29.46 -11.31 -16.68
CA GLU A 610 29.20 -10.11 -15.89
C GLU A 610 27.83 -10.18 -15.21
N TRP A 611 27.77 -9.91 -13.90
CA TRP A 611 26.51 -9.76 -13.18
C TRP A 611 25.95 -8.34 -13.28
N VAL A 612 24.64 -8.25 -13.42
CA VAL A 612 23.83 -7.02 -13.28
C VAL A 612 22.95 -7.19 -12.04
N PRO A 613 23.22 -6.47 -10.94
CA PRO A 613 22.52 -6.63 -9.65
C PRO A 613 21.18 -5.88 -9.61
N ILE A 614 20.36 -6.08 -10.64
CA ILE A 614 19.04 -5.45 -10.82
C ILE A 614 18.02 -6.10 -9.88
N ALA A 615 17.29 -5.30 -9.09
CA ALA A 615 16.37 -5.83 -8.07
C ALA A 615 15.00 -6.27 -8.62
N ASP A 616 14.69 -5.96 -9.88
CA ASP A 616 13.51 -6.47 -10.60
C ASP A 616 13.40 -8.01 -10.55
N THR A 617 14.53 -8.74 -10.44
CA THR A 617 14.51 -10.20 -10.31
C THR A 617 13.81 -10.66 -9.05
N TRP A 618 13.83 -9.86 -7.98
CA TRP A 618 13.09 -10.13 -6.74
C TRP A 618 11.60 -9.80 -6.85
N MET A 619 11.22 -8.86 -7.71
CA MET A 619 9.81 -8.59 -8.01
C MET A 619 9.18 -9.77 -8.75
N PHE A 620 9.84 -10.22 -9.82
CA PHE A 620 9.44 -11.43 -10.55
C PHE A 620 9.47 -12.69 -9.66
N ALA A 621 10.50 -12.83 -8.81
CA ALA A 621 10.60 -13.99 -7.92
C ALA A 621 9.51 -14.03 -6.85
N ALA A 622 9.15 -12.88 -6.26
CA ALA A 622 8.04 -12.79 -5.30
C ALA A 622 6.71 -13.19 -5.96
N GLU A 623 6.43 -12.71 -7.18
CA GLU A 623 5.23 -13.08 -7.94
C GLU A 623 5.22 -14.59 -8.26
N GLN A 624 6.28 -15.10 -8.90
CA GLN A 624 6.39 -16.49 -9.31
C GLN A 624 6.26 -17.46 -8.12
N ILE A 625 6.97 -17.20 -7.01
CA ILE A 625 6.98 -18.10 -5.85
C ILE A 625 5.64 -18.06 -5.10
N PHE A 626 4.93 -16.93 -5.10
CA PHE A 626 3.61 -16.86 -4.48
C PHE A 626 2.52 -17.45 -5.38
N PHE A 627 2.33 -16.93 -6.59
CA PHE A 627 1.22 -17.30 -7.46
C PHE A 627 1.44 -18.62 -8.20
N ASP A 628 2.67 -18.94 -8.61
CA ASP A 628 2.92 -20.11 -9.46
C ASP A 628 3.49 -21.30 -8.68
N VAL A 629 4.12 -21.09 -7.52
CA VAL A 629 4.60 -22.18 -6.66
C VAL A 629 3.65 -22.40 -5.49
N PHE A 630 3.46 -21.42 -4.62
CA PHE A 630 2.67 -21.60 -3.40
C PHE A 630 1.19 -21.92 -3.68
N VAL A 631 0.51 -21.14 -4.53
CA VAL A 631 -0.92 -21.39 -4.83
C VAL A 631 -1.13 -22.75 -5.52
N PHE A 632 -0.37 -23.09 -6.57
CA PHE A 632 -0.54 -24.41 -7.21
C PHE A 632 -0.11 -25.58 -6.32
N PHE A 633 0.90 -25.43 -5.47
CA PHE A 633 1.25 -26.45 -4.47
C PHE A 633 0.07 -26.73 -3.53
N ILE A 634 -0.55 -25.67 -2.98
CA ILE A 634 -1.74 -25.81 -2.11
C ILE A 634 -2.92 -26.44 -2.86
N LEU A 635 -3.17 -26.06 -4.11
CA LEU A 635 -4.23 -26.65 -4.95
C LEU A 635 -4.01 -28.14 -5.22
N LEU A 636 -2.82 -28.55 -5.68
CA LEU A 636 -2.54 -29.95 -6.00
C LEU A 636 -2.49 -30.85 -4.75
N VAL A 637 -2.07 -30.31 -3.60
CA VAL A 637 -2.16 -31.00 -2.30
C VAL A 637 -3.62 -31.23 -1.88
N TRP A 638 -4.54 -30.33 -2.21
CA TRP A 638 -5.98 -30.57 -2.04
C TRP A 638 -6.52 -31.59 -3.06
N GLN A 639 -6.15 -31.45 -4.34
CA GLN A 639 -6.68 -32.27 -5.44
C GLN A 639 -6.40 -33.77 -5.22
N GLY A 640 -5.16 -34.12 -4.89
CA GLY A 640 -4.71 -35.52 -4.82
C GLY A 640 -4.80 -36.19 -3.45
N ALA A 641 -5.51 -35.59 -2.49
CA ALA A 641 -5.89 -36.25 -1.24
C ALA A 641 -7.37 -36.68 -1.28
N ASP A 642 -7.70 -37.78 -0.60
CA ASP A 642 -9.09 -38.26 -0.52
C ASP A 642 -9.92 -37.44 0.50
N ASP A 643 -11.24 -37.45 0.33
CA ASP A 643 -12.15 -36.74 1.24
C ASP A 643 -12.34 -37.47 2.57
N VAL A 644 -11.87 -36.87 3.66
CA VAL A 644 -12.04 -37.40 5.02
C VAL A 644 -13.46 -37.08 5.54
N CYS A 645 -14.40 -37.95 5.19
CA CYS A 645 -15.83 -37.86 5.51
C CYS A 645 -16.30 -39.00 6.43
N CYS A 646 -17.48 -38.85 7.03
CA CYS A 646 -18.14 -39.84 7.88
C CYS A 646 -19.64 -39.89 7.52
N THR A 647 -20.22 -41.08 7.49
CA THR A 647 -21.57 -41.34 6.94
C THR A 647 -22.70 -41.38 7.98
N ILE A 648 -22.43 -41.13 9.27
CA ILE A 648 -23.45 -41.25 10.34
C ILE A 648 -24.64 -40.27 10.14
N PHE A 649 -24.39 -39.07 9.61
CA PHE A 649 -25.41 -38.01 9.47
C PHE A 649 -25.50 -37.38 8.06
N SER A 650 -24.82 -37.94 7.05
CA SER A 650 -24.81 -37.37 5.68
C SER A 650 -25.45 -38.32 4.67
N SER A 651 -26.72 -38.08 4.34
CA SER A 651 -27.42 -38.75 3.23
C SER A 651 -27.08 -38.16 1.85
N SER A 652 -26.41 -37.00 1.78
CA SER A 652 -26.09 -36.36 0.49
C SER A 652 -24.79 -36.89 -0.12
N ASN A 653 -24.86 -37.27 -1.41
CA ASN A 653 -23.70 -37.57 -2.27
C ASN A 653 -22.99 -36.28 -2.74
N ASN A 654 -22.79 -35.32 -1.82
CA ASN A 654 -22.18 -34.03 -2.14
C ASN A 654 -20.67 -34.19 -2.35
N ARG A 655 -20.25 -34.16 -3.62
CA ARG A 655 -18.85 -34.11 -4.04
C ARG A 655 -18.15 -32.90 -3.42
N ALA A 656 -16.88 -33.05 -3.04
CA ALA A 656 -16.10 -31.92 -2.56
C ALA A 656 -15.93 -30.83 -3.63
N LEU A 657 -15.68 -29.59 -3.19
CA LEU A 657 -15.64 -28.41 -4.06
C LEU A 657 -14.69 -28.58 -5.26
N ASN A 658 -13.49 -29.13 -5.03
CA ASN A 658 -12.46 -29.43 -6.03
C ASN A 658 -12.76 -30.63 -6.95
N GLN A 659 -13.88 -31.33 -6.73
CA GLN A 659 -14.41 -32.37 -7.62
C GLN A 659 -15.52 -31.86 -8.53
N ASN A 660 -15.96 -30.60 -8.37
CA ASN A 660 -16.94 -29.97 -9.24
C ASN A 660 -16.30 -29.50 -10.56
N ALA A 661 -17.02 -29.69 -11.66
CA ALA A 661 -16.53 -29.35 -13.00
C ALA A 661 -16.25 -27.84 -13.16
N TRP A 662 -17.07 -26.97 -12.55
CA TRP A 662 -16.86 -25.53 -12.59
C TRP A 662 -15.58 -25.11 -11.85
N PHE A 663 -15.26 -25.72 -10.70
CA PHE A 663 -14.06 -25.40 -9.93
C PHE A 663 -12.81 -25.83 -10.70
N ARG A 664 -12.85 -27.01 -11.35
CA ARG A 664 -11.79 -27.47 -12.26
C ARG A 664 -11.65 -26.59 -13.50
N GLY A 665 -12.75 -26.00 -13.97
CA GLY A 665 -12.74 -24.94 -14.97
C GLY A 665 -11.95 -23.72 -14.48
N LEU A 666 -12.16 -23.28 -13.23
CA LEU A 666 -11.39 -22.19 -12.63
C LEU A 666 -9.91 -22.55 -12.41
N GLU A 667 -9.60 -23.78 -11.96
CA GLU A 667 -8.21 -24.28 -11.86
C GLU A 667 -7.51 -24.24 -13.23
N ALA A 668 -8.19 -24.70 -14.29
CA ALA A 668 -7.68 -24.67 -15.65
C ALA A 668 -7.56 -23.24 -16.22
N VAL A 669 -8.52 -22.34 -15.94
CA VAL A 669 -8.46 -20.92 -16.35
C VAL A 669 -7.34 -20.18 -15.62
N TYR A 670 -7.14 -20.44 -14.33
CA TYR A 670 -6.01 -19.88 -13.56
C TYR A 670 -4.67 -20.39 -14.09
N TRP A 671 -4.57 -21.69 -14.38
CA TRP A 671 -3.39 -22.29 -15.02
C TRP A 671 -3.13 -21.72 -16.43
N LEU A 672 -4.16 -21.54 -17.25
CA LEU A 672 -4.04 -20.92 -18.58
C LEU A 672 -3.58 -19.46 -18.47
N TRP A 673 -4.17 -18.67 -17.56
CA TRP A 673 -3.75 -17.29 -17.33
C TRP A 673 -2.29 -17.22 -16.90
N ARG A 674 -1.88 -17.93 -15.84
CA ARG A 674 -0.49 -17.92 -15.36
C ARG A 674 0.50 -18.47 -16.39
N SER A 675 0.10 -19.47 -17.18
CA SER A 675 0.90 -19.93 -18.33
C SER A 675 1.01 -18.87 -19.42
N SER A 676 -0.05 -18.08 -19.66
CA SER A 676 -0.04 -17.02 -20.67
C SER A 676 0.90 -15.87 -20.32
N GLU A 677 1.08 -15.54 -19.03
CA GLU A 677 2.09 -14.55 -18.59
C GLU A 677 3.52 -15.04 -18.90
N LEU A 678 3.82 -16.31 -18.61
CA LEU A 678 5.12 -16.91 -18.95
C LEU A 678 5.33 -17.08 -20.47
N VAL A 679 4.27 -17.26 -21.25
CA VAL A 679 4.35 -17.24 -22.73
C VAL A 679 4.53 -15.82 -23.26
N ALA A 680 3.89 -14.82 -22.63
CA ALA A 680 4.08 -13.40 -22.95
C ALA A 680 5.52 -12.93 -22.73
N LEU A 681 6.28 -13.57 -21.84
CA LEU A 681 7.72 -13.38 -21.67
C LEU A 681 8.50 -13.51 -22.99
N ALA A 682 8.13 -14.45 -23.87
CA ALA A 682 8.73 -14.61 -25.20
C ALA A 682 8.29 -13.52 -26.20
N SER A 683 7.23 -12.76 -25.91
CA SER A 683 6.86 -11.55 -26.67
C SER A 683 7.61 -10.30 -26.21
N PHE A 684 8.12 -10.28 -24.97
CA PHE A 684 8.99 -9.21 -24.45
C PHE A 684 10.45 -9.40 -24.86
N TYR A 685 10.99 -10.61 -24.74
CA TYR A 685 12.42 -10.92 -24.90
C TYR A 685 12.73 -11.90 -26.03
N GLY A 686 11.84 -11.96 -27.04
CA GLY A 686 12.01 -12.76 -28.25
C GLY A 686 12.16 -14.27 -28.02
N GLY A 687 12.44 -14.98 -29.12
CA GLY A 687 12.92 -16.36 -29.14
C GLY A 687 12.09 -17.38 -28.36
N ILE A 688 11.20 -18.10 -29.06
CA ILE A 688 10.49 -19.29 -28.53
C ILE A 688 11.48 -20.28 -27.87
N TRP A 689 12.62 -20.53 -28.51
CA TRP A 689 13.62 -21.47 -28.00
C TRP A 689 14.27 -21.04 -26.68
N PRO A 690 14.98 -19.89 -26.56
CA PRO A 690 15.53 -19.47 -25.27
C PRO A 690 14.42 -19.24 -24.23
N THR A 691 13.39 -18.46 -24.55
CA THR A 691 12.49 -17.94 -23.52
C THR A 691 11.42 -18.93 -23.06
N LEU A 692 11.11 -19.98 -23.85
CA LEU A 692 10.19 -21.06 -23.43
C LEU A 692 10.87 -22.42 -23.21
N VAL A 693 11.88 -22.79 -23.99
CA VAL A 693 12.56 -24.10 -23.85
C VAL A 693 13.76 -24.03 -22.88
N GLN A 694 14.44 -22.89 -22.76
CA GLN A 694 15.44 -22.67 -21.71
C GLN A 694 14.83 -21.94 -20.51
N ASN A 695 13.66 -22.39 -20.05
CA ASN A 695 12.89 -21.76 -18.97
C ASN A 695 12.30 -22.78 -17.98
N VAL A 696 12.80 -22.79 -16.74
CA VAL A 696 12.38 -23.73 -15.70
C VAL A 696 10.92 -23.51 -15.25
N CYS A 697 10.43 -22.26 -15.33
CA CYS A 697 9.06 -21.92 -14.95
C CYS A 697 8.04 -22.49 -15.95
N ILE A 698 8.40 -22.59 -17.23
CA ILE A 698 7.58 -23.29 -18.24
C ILE A 698 7.52 -24.79 -17.95
N TYR A 699 8.65 -25.44 -17.64
CA TYR A 699 8.64 -26.85 -17.26
C TYR A 699 7.83 -27.13 -15.98
N TRP A 700 7.87 -26.22 -15.00
CA TRP A 700 6.99 -26.27 -13.84
C TRP A 700 5.52 -26.13 -14.22
N MET A 701 5.14 -25.15 -15.04
CA MET A 701 3.74 -25.00 -15.47
C MET A 701 3.26 -26.17 -16.34
N MET A 702 4.12 -26.78 -17.17
CA MET A 702 3.80 -28.03 -17.88
C MET A 702 3.57 -29.19 -16.90
N LEU A 703 4.37 -29.31 -15.85
CA LEU A 703 4.20 -30.30 -14.79
C LEU A 703 2.90 -30.09 -14.00
N ILE A 704 2.58 -28.85 -13.63
CA ILE A 704 1.31 -28.48 -12.99
C ILE A 704 0.12 -28.85 -13.89
N GLY A 705 0.18 -28.52 -15.19
CA GLY A 705 -0.83 -28.92 -16.18
C GLY A 705 -0.98 -30.44 -16.28
N GLY A 706 0.14 -31.17 -16.23
CA GLY A 706 0.18 -32.63 -16.17
C GLY A 706 -0.51 -33.20 -14.93
N PHE A 707 -0.33 -32.61 -13.75
CA PHE A 707 -1.04 -32.99 -12.53
C PHE A 707 -2.54 -32.64 -12.59
N LEU A 708 -2.91 -31.44 -13.05
CA LEU A 708 -4.30 -31.03 -13.22
C LEU A 708 -5.05 -31.94 -14.20
N ALA A 709 -4.40 -32.36 -15.29
CA ALA A 709 -4.98 -33.24 -16.31
C ALA A 709 -5.00 -34.73 -15.88
N PHE A 710 -3.86 -35.30 -15.46
CA PHE A 710 -3.64 -36.74 -15.31
C PHE A 710 -3.37 -37.20 -13.86
N GLY A 711 -3.22 -36.27 -12.91
CA GLY A 711 -2.92 -36.55 -11.52
C GLY A 711 -4.03 -37.31 -10.77
N ARG A 712 -3.88 -37.45 -9.44
CA ARG A 712 -4.97 -38.01 -8.61
C ARG A 712 -6.12 -37.00 -8.62
N ASN A 713 -7.31 -37.48 -8.98
CA ASN A 713 -8.48 -36.64 -9.27
C ASN A 713 -8.27 -35.63 -10.42
N GLY A 714 -7.40 -35.90 -11.40
CA GLY A 714 -7.23 -35.08 -12.61
C GLY A 714 -8.50 -34.91 -13.46
N ILE A 715 -8.47 -34.01 -14.45
CA ILE A 715 -9.59 -33.73 -15.38
C ILE A 715 -9.82 -34.89 -16.36
N LEU A 716 -8.75 -35.47 -16.92
CA LEU A 716 -8.80 -36.49 -17.98
C LEU A 716 -8.76 -37.93 -17.44
N ARG A 717 -8.52 -38.11 -16.13
CA ARG A 717 -8.39 -39.42 -15.50
C ARG A 717 -9.75 -40.04 -15.20
N LYS A 718 -10.05 -41.22 -15.79
CA LYS A 718 -11.23 -42.01 -15.43
C LYS A 718 -11.29 -42.23 -13.90
N LYS A 719 -12.43 -41.94 -13.30
CA LYS A 719 -12.66 -42.10 -11.86
C LYS A 719 -12.56 -43.59 -11.49
N LYS A 720 -11.59 -43.94 -10.62
CA LYS A 720 -11.77 -45.12 -9.76
C LYS A 720 -12.89 -44.80 -8.76
N LEU A 721 -13.65 -45.79 -8.34
CA LEU A 721 -14.43 -45.66 -7.11
C LEU A 721 -13.47 -45.35 -5.96
N HIS A 722 -13.82 -44.38 -5.11
CA HIS A 722 -13.09 -44.20 -3.85
C HIS A 722 -13.43 -45.38 -2.93
N ASN A 723 -12.41 -46.18 -2.62
CA ASN A 723 -12.51 -47.10 -1.48
C ASN A 723 -12.61 -46.24 -0.22
N MET A 724 -13.80 -46.16 0.38
CA MET A 724 -13.98 -45.51 1.68
C MET A 724 -13.12 -46.23 2.71
N MET A 725 -12.11 -45.54 3.24
CA MET A 725 -11.19 -46.07 4.25
C MET A 725 -11.94 -46.25 5.57
N ARG A 726 -12.33 -47.50 5.87
CA ARG A 726 -13.02 -47.86 7.11
C ARG A 726 -11.98 -48.05 8.22
N LEU A 727 -12.14 -47.35 9.35
CA LEU A 727 -11.42 -47.67 10.58
C LEU A 727 -12.16 -48.80 11.30
N GLU A 728 -11.44 -49.83 11.72
CA GLU A 728 -12.02 -51.03 12.35
C GLU A 728 -12.55 -50.74 13.75
N ASP A 729 -11.87 -49.88 14.53
CA ASP A 729 -12.29 -49.45 15.88
C ASP A 729 -13.44 -48.42 15.91
N CYS A 730 -14.03 -48.08 14.75
CA CYS A 730 -14.99 -46.99 14.66
C CYS A 730 -16.44 -47.48 14.80
N ILE A 731 -17.08 -47.18 15.95
CA ILE A 731 -18.49 -47.49 16.24
C ILE A 731 -19.44 -47.03 15.11
N GLY A 732 -19.19 -45.88 14.49
CA GLY A 732 -19.99 -45.38 13.36
C GLY A 732 -19.82 -46.14 12.05
N CYS A 733 -18.65 -46.74 11.82
CA CYS A 733 -18.40 -47.64 10.69
C CYS A 733 -18.93 -49.06 10.98
N GLN A 734 -18.81 -49.52 12.22
CA GLN A 734 -19.34 -50.81 12.69
C GLN A 734 -20.88 -50.84 12.71
N GLY A 735 -21.54 -49.73 13.08
CA GLY A 735 -23.00 -49.64 13.14
C GLY A 735 -23.71 -49.98 11.83
N ASN A 736 -23.03 -49.80 10.69
CA ASN A 736 -23.54 -50.16 9.37
C ASN A 736 -23.43 -51.67 9.04
N GLN A 737 -23.04 -52.53 9.98
CA GLN A 737 -23.22 -53.99 9.87
C GLN A 737 -24.69 -54.42 10.06
N ARG A 738 -25.52 -53.63 10.76
CA ARG A 738 -26.92 -54.01 11.07
C ARG A 738 -27.93 -53.71 9.96
N SER A 739 -27.50 -53.09 8.87
CA SER A 739 -28.34 -52.71 7.71
C SER A 739 -28.23 -53.66 6.51
N SER A 740 -27.31 -54.64 6.53
CA SER A 740 -27.13 -55.62 5.45
C SER A 740 -27.91 -56.92 5.60
N PHE A 741 -28.88 -56.99 6.53
CA PHE A 741 -29.88 -58.06 6.56
C PHE A 741 -30.98 -57.79 5.50
N LYS A 742 -30.61 -57.96 4.23
CA LYS A 742 -31.53 -58.57 3.26
C LYS A 742 -31.12 -60.03 3.11
N SER A 743 -32.11 -60.91 2.96
CA SER A 743 -31.89 -62.34 2.81
C SER A 743 -31.00 -62.63 1.60
N PRO A 744 -30.19 -63.70 1.64
CA PRO A 744 -29.47 -64.15 0.46
C PRO A 744 -30.49 -64.67 -0.55
N SER A 745 -30.68 -63.92 -1.64
CA SER A 745 -31.30 -64.45 -2.87
C SER A 745 -30.25 -65.22 -3.68
N THR A 746 -29.59 -66.18 -3.02
CA THR A 746 -28.76 -67.20 -3.65
C THR A 746 -29.68 -68.21 -4.31
N THR A 747 -29.89 -68.07 -5.61
CA THR A 747 -30.44 -69.14 -6.46
C THR A 747 -29.36 -70.21 -6.68
N GLU A 748 -28.88 -70.81 -5.59
CA GLU A 748 -28.15 -72.07 -5.68
C GLU A 748 -29.17 -73.21 -5.79
N ILE A 749 -29.03 -74.02 -6.84
CA ILE A 749 -29.89 -75.17 -7.09
C ILE A 749 -29.42 -76.30 -6.17
N VAL A 750 -30.02 -76.39 -4.98
CA VAL A 750 -29.80 -77.51 -4.06
C VAL A 750 -30.82 -78.61 -4.36
N THR A 751 -30.35 -79.68 -4.99
CA THR A 751 -31.13 -80.87 -5.33
C THR A 751 -31.55 -81.63 -4.06
N LEU A 752 -32.80 -81.48 -3.62
CA LEU A 752 -33.36 -82.31 -2.57
C LEU A 752 -33.88 -83.64 -3.14
N ILE A 753 -33.03 -84.66 -3.08
CA ILE A 753 -33.45 -86.06 -3.22
C ILE A 753 -34.31 -86.40 -2.00
N LYS A 754 -35.62 -86.58 -2.21
CA LYS A 754 -36.46 -87.29 -1.24
C LYS A 754 -36.16 -88.79 -1.28
N ALA A 755 -36.38 -89.47 -0.16
CA ALA A 755 -36.24 -90.93 -0.05
C ALA A 755 -37.29 -91.76 -0.83
N ASP A 756 -38.17 -91.11 -1.61
CA ASP A 756 -39.19 -91.72 -2.49
C ASP A 756 -38.99 -91.41 -3.99
N GLY A 757 -37.92 -90.71 -4.37
CA GLY A 757 -37.33 -90.81 -5.72
C GLY A 757 -38.10 -90.21 -6.91
N THR A 758 -38.92 -89.16 -6.74
CA THR A 758 -39.59 -88.47 -7.87
C THR A 758 -39.29 -86.97 -7.95
N MET A 759 -39.34 -86.42 -9.17
CA MET A 759 -38.89 -85.06 -9.53
C MET A 759 -39.89 -84.38 -10.47
N CYS A 760 -40.17 -83.10 -10.26
CA CYS A 760 -40.94 -82.25 -11.19
C CYS A 760 -40.28 -80.88 -11.38
N ILE A 761 -40.41 -80.33 -12.59
CA ILE A 761 -39.89 -79.02 -13.04
C ILE A 761 -41.07 -78.20 -13.53
N ASN A 762 -41.06 -76.87 -13.41
CA ASN A 762 -41.74 -76.01 -14.39
C ASN A 762 -41.27 -74.54 -14.41
N SER A 763 -41.63 -73.85 -15.50
CA SER A 763 -41.20 -72.49 -15.87
C SER A 763 -42.38 -71.62 -16.32
N THR A 764 -42.34 -70.30 -16.07
CA THR A 764 -43.16 -69.28 -16.79
C THR A 764 -42.42 -67.93 -16.91
N THR A 765 -43.10 -66.90 -17.43
CA THR A 765 -42.57 -65.93 -18.42
C THR A 765 -43.39 -64.64 -18.45
N THR A 766 -42.83 -63.57 -19.06
CA THR A 766 -43.52 -62.35 -19.61
C THR A 766 -44.26 -61.42 -18.62
N GLY A 767 -44.49 -60.12 -18.90
CA GLY A 767 -44.04 -59.26 -20.02
C GLY A 767 -44.55 -57.79 -19.97
N THR A 768 -43.91 -56.92 -20.78
CA THR A 768 -44.40 -55.67 -21.46
C THR A 768 -45.36 -54.62 -20.82
N ALA A 769 -44.82 -53.41 -20.60
CA ALA A 769 -45.27 -52.02 -20.94
C ALA A 769 -46.77 -51.59 -21.16
N ALA A 770 -47.14 -50.35 -20.74
CA ALA A 770 -47.57 -49.20 -21.61
C ALA A 770 -48.46 -48.06 -20.96
N THR A 771 -48.08 -46.77 -21.19
CA THR A 771 -48.87 -45.52 -21.46
C THR A 771 -50.15 -45.01 -20.72
N THR A 772 -50.03 -43.81 -20.09
CA THR A 772 -50.80 -42.51 -20.33
C THR A 772 -52.19 -42.16 -19.69
N THR A 773 -52.29 -40.94 -19.09
CA THR A 773 -53.50 -40.08 -18.73
C THR A 773 -54.52 -40.59 -17.68
N MET A 774 -55.37 -39.81 -16.96
CA MET A 774 -55.92 -38.42 -17.08
C MET A 774 -56.52 -37.85 -15.76
N MET A 775 -56.52 -36.50 -15.55
CA MET A 775 -57.43 -35.66 -14.68
C MET A 775 -57.55 -35.99 -13.14
N GLN A 776 -58.19 -35.20 -12.23
CA GLN A 776 -59.11 -34.03 -12.33
C GLN A 776 -59.11 -33.11 -11.06
N TYR A 777 -59.36 -31.78 -11.22
CA TYR A 777 -60.03 -30.82 -10.28
C TYR A 777 -59.45 -30.57 -8.85
N ILE A 778 -59.64 -29.44 -8.13
CA ILE A 778 -60.07 -28.02 -8.31
C ILE A 778 -59.74 -27.30 -6.95
N GLN A 779 -59.73 -25.98 -6.62
CA GLN A 779 -60.03 -24.62 -7.13
C GLN A 779 -58.98 -23.66 -6.43
N ASP A 780 -59.01 -22.32 -6.22
CA ASP A 780 -59.86 -21.14 -6.48
C ASP A 780 -59.00 -19.84 -6.47
N LYS A 781 -59.44 -18.80 -7.21
CA LYS A 781 -59.07 -17.35 -7.20
C LYS A 781 -57.59 -16.90 -7.35
N GLU A 782 -57.20 -16.04 -8.31
CA GLU A 782 -57.72 -14.72 -8.82
C GLU A 782 -57.42 -13.54 -7.86
N ASP A 783 -56.97 -12.35 -8.27
CA ASP A 783 -56.62 -11.80 -9.61
C ASP A 783 -55.65 -10.58 -9.46
N VAL A 784 -54.66 -10.28 -10.35
CA VAL A 784 -54.70 -9.52 -11.65
C VAL A 784 -54.93 -7.99 -11.44
N LEU A 785 -54.31 -7.00 -12.13
CA LEU A 785 -53.80 -6.81 -13.51
C LEU A 785 -52.52 -5.90 -13.56
N LEU A 786 -52.09 -5.49 -14.77
CA LEU A 786 -50.91 -4.68 -15.13
C LEU A 786 -51.30 -3.45 -16.00
N VAL A 787 -50.28 -2.66 -16.42
CA VAL A 787 -50.19 -1.78 -17.63
C VAL A 787 -50.17 -0.24 -17.41
N ASP A 788 -49.37 0.40 -18.28
CA ASP A 788 -48.93 1.81 -18.47
C ASP A 788 -50.08 2.88 -18.57
N HIS A 789 -49.85 4.21 -18.44
CA HIS A 789 -49.09 5.07 -19.38
C HIS A 789 -48.74 6.50 -18.87
N GLN A 790 -47.59 7.01 -19.35
CA GLN A 790 -47.21 8.39 -19.79
C GLN A 790 -47.74 9.73 -19.17
N GLN A 791 -46.75 10.63 -18.92
CA GLN A 791 -46.61 12.04 -19.36
C GLN A 791 -47.23 13.29 -18.64
N ILE A 792 -46.29 14.20 -18.26
CA ILE A 792 -46.23 15.67 -18.57
C ILE A 792 -46.99 16.72 -17.71
N SER A 793 -46.36 17.91 -17.61
CA SER A 793 -46.90 19.25 -17.26
C SER A 793 -47.13 19.59 -15.77
N MET A 794 -46.89 20.82 -15.26
CA MET A 794 -45.98 21.95 -15.62
C MET A 794 -46.04 23.04 -14.51
N ASN A 795 -45.34 24.18 -14.70
CA ASN A 795 -45.49 25.47 -13.98
C ASN A 795 -44.98 25.59 -12.51
N SER A 796 -44.49 26.76 -12.04
CA SER A 796 -44.10 28.01 -12.73
C SER A 796 -43.30 29.00 -11.85
N GLY A 797 -42.30 29.68 -12.45
CA GLY A 797 -41.77 30.99 -12.03
C GLY A 797 -40.77 31.04 -10.86
N CYS A 798 -39.87 32.03 -10.76
CA CYS A 798 -39.44 33.04 -11.76
C CYS A 798 -38.10 33.71 -11.32
N SER A 799 -37.32 34.24 -12.28
CA SER A 799 -36.32 35.36 -12.19
C SER A 799 -35.45 35.59 -10.92
N SER A 800 -34.16 35.94 -10.97
CA SER A 800 -33.20 36.20 -12.07
C SER A 800 -31.79 36.47 -11.50
N GLY A 801 -30.72 36.37 -12.31
CA GLY A 801 -29.40 36.95 -12.00
C GLY A 801 -28.18 36.06 -12.30
N ASN A 802 -27.54 36.28 -13.46
CA ASN A 802 -26.31 35.58 -13.83
C ASN A 802 -25.05 36.21 -13.20
N SER A 803 -24.12 35.39 -12.75
CA SER A 803 -22.68 35.58 -13.05
C SER A 803 -21.98 34.21 -13.10
N SER A 804 -21.01 34.05 -14.00
CA SER A 804 -20.45 32.74 -14.37
C SER A 804 -19.14 32.42 -13.65
N SER A 805 -18.95 31.16 -13.27
CA SER A 805 -17.63 30.59 -12.91
C SER A 805 -17.47 29.18 -13.49
N THR A 806 -16.23 28.68 -13.56
CA THR A 806 -15.81 27.68 -14.57
C THR A 806 -15.86 26.21 -14.11
N PRO A 807 -16.05 25.23 -15.01
CA PRO A 807 -16.44 23.86 -14.62
C PRO A 807 -15.33 22.94 -14.04
N PHE A 808 -14.16 23.46 -13.66
CA PHE A 808 -12.93 22.65 -13.61
C PHE A 808 -12.49 22.13 -12.24
N ASP A 809 -13.05 22.61 -11.13
CA ASP A 809 -12.53 22.33 -9.78
C ASP A 809 -13.18 21.12 -9.06
N GLY A 810 -14.32 20.63 -9.55
CA GLY A 810 -15.13 19.62 -8.84
C GLY A 810 -14.51 18.21 -8.73
N GLN A 811 -13.79 17.73 -9.75
CA GLN A 811 -13.39 16.31 -9.82
C GLN A 811 -12.15 15.93 -8.99
N MET A 812 -11.22 16.84 -8.74
CA MET A 812 -10.00 16.51 -7.96
C MET A 812 -10.24 16.50 -6.45
N LYS A 813 -11.11 17.37 -5.93
CA LYS A 813 -11.52 17.38 -4.51
C LYS A 813 -12.25 16.07 -4.12
N SER A 814 -13.06 15.55 -5.03
CA SER A 814 -13.84 14.30 -4.84
C SER A 814 -12.97 13.11 -4.41
N ARG A 815 -11.86 12.81 -5.10
CA ARG A 815 -11.12 11.55 -4.89
C ARG A 815 -10.23 11.53 -3.65
N LYS A 816 -9.65 12.66 -3.24
CA LYS A 816 -8.87 12.75 -1.98
C LYS A 816 -9.75 12.65 -0.72
N LYS A 817 -11.03 13.03 -0.80
CA LYS A 817 -12.01 12.73 0.27
C LYS A 817 -12.14 11.21 0.48
N ILE A 818 -12.23 10.40 -0.58
CA ILE A 818 -12.69 9.00 -0.54
C ILE A 818 -12.10 8.18 0.63
N SER A 819 -10.79 7.97 0.73
CA SER A 819 -10.22 7.03 1.72
C SER A 819 -10.23 7.55 3.17
N LYS A 820 -10.05 8.87 3.37
CA LYS A 820 -10.14 9.50 4.71
C LYS A 820 -11.61 9.56 5.18
N ALA A 821 -12.53 9.88 4.28
CA ALA A 821 -13.97 9.82 4.50
C ALA A 821 -14.50 8.39 4.62
N TRP A 822 -13.85 7.37 4.06
CA TRP A 822 -14.35 5.98 4.10
C TRP A 822 -14.40 5.41 5.51
N PHE A 823 -13.59 5.94 6.43
CA PHE A 823 -13.73 5.67 7.87
C PHE A 823 -14.26 6.89 8.66
N GLY A 824 -14.27 8.09 8.07
CA GLY A 824 -14.72 9.33 8.70
C GLY A 824 -13.63 10.06 9.50
N PHE A 825 -12.35 9.76 9.27
CA PHE A 825 -11.23 10.40 9.98
C PHE A 825 -11.05 11.89 9.63
N ASP A 826 -11.61 12.32 8.50
CA ASP A 826 -11.77 13.72 8.08
C ASP A 826 -12.79 14.49 8.94
N GLN A 827 -13.73 13.80 9.58
CA GLN A 827 -14.76 14.37 10.46
C GLN A 827 -14.30 14.52 11.92
N PHE A 828 -13.02 14.24 12.22
CA PHE A 828 -12.45 14.38 13.56
C PHE A 828 -12.25 15.84 13.94
N ILE A 829 -12.90 16.28 15.02
CA ILE A 829 -12.85 17.65 15.55
C ILE A 829 -12.05 17.63 16.86
N PRO A 830 -10.78 18.08 16.89
CA PRO A 830 -9.94 18.01 18.10
C PRO A 830 -10.52 18.77 19.31
N GLU A 831 -11.22 19.87 19.08
CA GLU A 831 -11.87 20.65 20.17
C GLU A 831 -13.00 19.86 20.85
N ALA A 832 -13.72 19.03 20.10
CA ALA A 832 -14.85 18.24 20.60
C ALA A 832 -14.44 17.16 21.62
N THR A 833 -13.14 16.82 21.63
CA THR A 833 -12.53 15.89 22.60
C THR A 833 -12.41 16.49 24.00
N VAL A 834 -12.33 17.83 24.13
CA VAL A 834 -12.01 18.57 25.36
C VAL A 834 -13.11 19.55 25.78
N THR A 835 -14.26 19.57 25.10
CA THR A 835 -15.37 20.50 25.37
C THR A 835 -16.69 19.77 25.59
N SER A 836 -17.65 20.47 26.21
CA SER A 836 -18.96 19.98 26.64
C SER A 836 -20.08 20.92 26.19
N TYR A 837 -21.29 20.40 25.99
CA TYR A 837 -22.50 21.21 25.76
C TYR A 837 -23.15 21.73 27.05
N TRP A 838 -22.77 21.21 28.22
CA TRP A 838 -23.55 21.39 29.46
C TRP A 838 -22.82 22.17 30.55
N MET A 839 -21.49 22.31 30.44
CA MET A 839 -20.63 22.90 31.46
C MET A 839 -19.32 23.43 30.86
N SER A 840 -18.58 24.24 31.61
CA SER A 840 -17.27 24.73 31.17
C SER A 840 -16.26 23.59 30.99
N SER A 841 -15.27 23.79 30.10
CA SER A 841 -14.14 22.85 29.93
C SER A 841 -13.36 22.59 31.23
N LYS A 842 -13.38 23.51 32.22
CA LYS A 842 -12.76 23.28 33.53
C LYS A 842 -13.58 22.27 34.35
N ALA A 843 -14.90 22.44 34.41
CA ALA A 843 -15.79 21.52 35.13
C ALA A 843 -15.77 20.11 34.50
N PHE A 844 -15.82 20.03 33.16
CA PHE A 844 -15.76 18.76 32.45
C PHE A 844 -14.43 18.03 32.69
N PHE A 845 -13.30 18.76 32.71
CA PHE A 845 -11.99 18.19 33.08
C PHE A 845 -11.96 17.64 34.50
N ILE A 846 -12.54 18.34 35.49
CA ILE A 846 -12.56 17.86 36.88
C ILE A 846 -13.31 16.53 36.98
N ILE A 847 -14.48 16.42 36.34
CA ILE A 847 -15.26 15.17 36.30
C ILE A 847 -14.45 14.06 35.61
N ARG A 848 -13.87 14.33 34.44
CA ARG A 848 -13.06 13.37 33.67
C ARG A 848 -11.80 12.95 34.43
N PHE A 849 -11.17 13.85 35.17
CA PHE A 849 -10.00 13.56 36.02
C PHE A 849 -10.37 12.63 37.18
N ILE A 850 -11.50 12.86 37.87
CA ILE A 850 -12.01 11.97 38.93
C ILE A 850 -12.34 10.58 38.38
N ILE A 851 -13.04 10.51 37.24
CA ILE A 851 -13.35 9.26 36.52
C ILE A 851 -12.06 8.52 36.12
N THR A 852 -11.06 9.25 35.62
CA THR A 852 -9.75 8.69 35.25
C THR A 852 -9.03 8.16 36.49
N LEU A 853 -8.92 8.94 37.56
CA LEU A 853 -8.30 8.54 38.83
C LEU A 853 -8.96 7.29 39.42
N TYR A 854 -10.28 7.21 39.43
CA TYR A 854 -11.01 6.01 39.84
C TYR A 854 -10.63 4.81 38.97
N SER A 855 -10.60 4.95 37.63
CA SER A 855 -10.15 3.87 36.73
C SER A 855 -8.68 3.47 36.97
N THR A 856 -7.82 4.41 37.33
CA THR A 856 -6.42 4.17 37.73
C THR A 856 -6.35 3.32 39.00
N ILE A 857 -7.12 3.68 40.04
CA ILE A 857 -7.14 2.92 41.30
C ILE A 857 -7.66 1.51 41.01
N VAL A 858 -8.78 1.36 40.29
CA VAL A 858 -9.33 0.05 39.92
C VAL A 858 -8.32 -0.81 39.17
N ILE A 859 -7.65 -0.30 38.13
CA ILE A 859 -6.73 -1.12 37.32
C ILE A 859 -5.46 -1.52 38.10
N TRP A 860 -4.89 -0.63 38.91
CA TRP A 860 -3.70 -0.95 39.71
C TRP A 860 -4.02 -1.86 40.91
N THR A 861 -5.15 -1.66 41.59
CA THR A 861 -5.63 -2.62 42.60
C THR A 861 -5.94 -3.98 41.98
N TYR A 862 -6.51 -4.02 40.77
CA TYR A 862 -6.77 -5.28 40.07
C TYR A 862 -5.48 -6.01 39.69
N ILE A 863 -4.47 -5.31 39.17
CA ILE A 863 -3.15 -5.88 38.88
C ILE A 863 -2.50 -6.41 40.17
N GLY A 864 -2.53 -5.63 41.26
CA GLY A 864 -1.97 -6.03 42.55
C GLY A 864 -2.62 -7.29 43.14
N VAL A 865 -3.96 -7.37 43.13
CA VAL A 865 -4.72 -8.53 43.61
C VAL A 865 -4.54 -9.76 42.70
N THR A 866 -4.33 -9.56 41.40
CA THR A 866 -4.23 -10.65 40.42
C THR A 866 -2.79 -11.15 40.20
N GLY A 867 -1.80 -10.62 40.94
CA GLY A 867 -0.37 -10.94 40.79
C GLY A 867 -0.03 -12.43 40.54
N PRO A 868 -0.50 -13.38 41.37
CA PRO A 868 -0.22 -14.82 41.18
C PRO A 868 -0.81 -15.45 39.91
N TYR A 869 -1.82 -14.82 39.30
CA TYR A 869 -2.57 -15.32 38.15
C TYR A 869 -2.39 -14.47 36.88
N MET A 870 -1.42 -13.55 36.89
CA MET A 870 -1.09 -12.61 35.79
C MET A 870 -0.95 -13.28 34.41
N LYS A 871 -0.55 -14.56 34.35
CA LYS A 871 -0.45 -15.35 33.11
C LYS A 871 -1.71 -15.25 32.23
N TYR A 872 -2.90 -15.22 32.82
CA TYR A 872 -4.19 -15.22 32.12
C TYR A 872 -4.83 -13.82 32.04
N PHE A 873 -4.13 -12.76 32.47
CA PHE A 873 -4.72 -11.44 32.62
C PHE A 873 -5.08 -10.78 31.27
N PHE A 874 -4.25 -10.96 30.24
CA PHE A 874 -4.48 -10.41 28.90
C PHE A 874 -5.36 -11.30 28.00
N ASP A 875 -5.71 -12.50 28.45
CA ASP A 875 -6.51 -13.45 27.67
C ASP A 875 -8.01 -13.09 27.65
N MET A 876 -8.48 -12.27 28.60
CA MET A 876 -9.89 -11.97 28.85
C MET A 876 -10.34 -10.65 28.20
N PHE A 877 -11.32 -10.72 27.29
CA PHE A 877 -11.93 -9.55 26.61
C PHE A 877 -12.36 -8.44 27.57
N THR A 878 -12.93 -8.81 28.71
CA THR A 878 -13.43 -7.88 29.73
C THR A 878 -12.29 -7.08 30.36
N HIS A 879 -11.10 -7.66 30.52
CA HIS A 879 -9.92 -6.94 31.00
C HIS A 879 -9.37 -6.04 29.88
N LEU A 880 -9.28 -6.55 28.65
CA LEU A 880 -8.85 -5.77 27.48
C LEU A 880 -9.77 -4.55 27.23
N THR A 881 -11.08 -4.70 27.44
CA THR A 881 -12.07 -3.62 27.35
C THR A 881 -11.85 -2.56 28.43
N PHE A 882 -11.53 -2.97 29.67
CA PHE A 882 -11.22 -2.04 30.76
C PHE A 882 -9.85 -1.36 30.58
N ILE A 883 -8.85 -2.08 30.06
CA ILE A 883 -7.56 -1.52 29.65
C ILE A 883 -7.76 -0.46 28.56
N GLY A 884 -8.59 -0.74 27.56
CA GLY A 884 -8.94 0.21 26.49
C GLY A 884 -9.68 1.45 27.02
N LEU A 885 -10.64 1.27 27.93
CA LEU A 885 -11.34 2.35 28.62
C LEU A 885 -10.37 3.22 29.42
N HIS A 886 -9.51 2.60 30.24
CA HIS A 886 -8.53 3.31 31.06
C HIS A 886 -7.52 4.07 30.18
N ALA A 887 -6.99 3.44 29.12
CA ALA A 887 -6.11 4.09 28.15
C ALA A 887 -6.79 5.30 27.49
N TYR A 888 -8.06 5.17 27.08
CA TYR A 888 -8.83 6.29 26.53
C TYR A 888 -9.01 7.42 27.55
N LEU A 889 -9.38 7.11 28.80
CA LEU A 889 -9.59 8.09 29.87
C LEU A 889 -8.31 8.83 30.22
N VAL A 890 -7.18 8.12 30.35
CA VAL A 890 -5.85 8.71 30.58
C VAL A 890 -5.44 9.59 29.39
N THR A 891 -5.53 9.10 28.16
CA THR A 891 -5.17 9.88 26.96
C THR A 891 -6.04 11.14 26.83
N SER A 892 -7.36 11.01 27.01
CA SER A 892 -8.30 12.14 26.96
C SER A 892 -8.04 13.13 28.09
N THR A 893 -7.75 12.68 29.31
CA THR A 893 -7.40 13.56 30.44
C THR A 893 -6.06 14.28 30.23
N VAL A 894 -5.06 13.62 29.66
CA VAL A 894 -3.77 14.26 29.30
C VAL A 894 -3.98 15.32 28.22
N TYR A 895 -4.74 15.01 27.16
CA TYR A 895 -5.08 15.99 26.12
C TYR A 895 -5.91 17.16 26.68
N HIS A 896 -6.84 16.89 27.59
CA HIS A 896 -7.68 17.89 28.24
C HIS A 896 -6.91 18.80 29.20
N PHE A 897 -5.96 18.24 29.97
CA PHE A 897 -5.02 19.00 30.77
C PHE A 897 -4.12 19.89 29.89
N ARG A 898 -3.55 19.33 28.81
CA ARG A 898 -2.72 20.10 27.86
C ARG A 898 -3.51 21.26 27.23
N TYR A 899 -4.76 21.05 26.85
CA TYR A 899 -5.66 22.11 26.39
C TYR A 899 -5.94 23.15 27.48
N LEU A 900 -6.26 22.74 28.72
CA LEU A 900 -6.51 23.68 29.81
C LEU A 900 -5.26 24.48 30.22
N HIS A 901 -4.07 23.90 30.11
CA HIS A 901 -2.79 24.56 30.41
C HIS A 901 -2.35 25.51 29.29
N SER A 902 -2.39 25.09 28.03
CA SER A 902 -1.86 25.85 26.89
C SER A 902 -2.88 26.75 26.19
N LYS A 903 -4.18 26.50 26.37
CA LYS A 903 -5.31 27.01 25.58
C LYS A 903 -5.28 26.64 24.09
N SER A 904 -4.37 25.76 23.69
CA SER A 904 -4.16 25.33 22.31
C SER A 904 -4.46 23.83 22.13
N LEU A 905 -4.77 23.44 20.89
CA LEU A 905 -4.95 22.07 20.42
C LEU A 905 -3.75 21.54 19.61
N ASP A 906 -2.66 22.31 19.49
CA ASP A 906 -1.51 22.03 18.61
C ASP A 906 -0.87 20.66 18.81
N PHE A 907 -0.98 20.09 20.00
CA PHE A 907 -0.46 18.76 20.27
C PHE A 907 -1.16 17.66 19.43
N TYR A 908 -2.41 17.87 18.98
CA TYR A 908 -3.08 17.00 18.02
C TYR A 908 -2.54 17.14 16.59
N PHE A 909 -2.05 18.31 16.20
CA PHE A 909 -1.52 18.58 14.84
C PHE A 909 -0.02 18.26 14.72
N ASN A 910 0.72 18.45 15.81
CA ASN A 910 2.17 18.23 15.89
C ASN A 910 2.55 16.76 16.14
N GLN A 911 1.66 15.95 16.74
CA GLN A 911 1.86 14.51 16.86
C GLN A 911 1.59 13.79 15.52
N PHE A 912 2.17 12.61 15.31
CA PHE A 912 1.96 11.83 14.08
C PHE A 912 0.47 11.54 13.87
N THR A 913 -0.06 11.78 12.66
CA THR A 913 -1.50 11.67 12.35
C THR A 913 -2.09 10.30 12.66
N ILE A 914 -1.28 9.23 12.60
CA ILE A 914 -1.69 7.88 13.01
C ILE A 914 -2.13 7.80 14.48
N LEU A 915 -1.60 8.64 15.36
CA LEU A 915 -2.02 8.72 16.77
C LEU A 915 -3.43 9.32 16.90
N ASN A 916 -3.80 10.28 16.04
CA ASN A 916 -5.18 10.78 15.97
C ASN A 916 -6.13 9.69 15.47
N TYR A 917 -5.72 8.93 14.44
CA TYR A 917 -6.52 7.82 13.92
C TYR A 917 -6.68 6.69 14.95
N LEU A 918 -5.62 6.35 15.68
CA LEU A 918 -5.66 5.38 16.78
C LEU A 918 -6.51 5.89 17.96
N TYR A 919 -6.47 7.18 18.29
CA TYR A 919 -7.32 7.79 19.33
C TYR A 919 -8.81 7.76 18.96
N VAL A 920 -9.16 8.15 17.72
CA VAL A 920 -10.53 8.04 17.21
C VAL A 920 -10.99 6.57 17.19
N TYR A 921 -10.13 5.66 16.76
CA TYR A 921 -10.45 4.23 16.73
C TYR A 921 -10.66 3.66 18.14
N LEU A 922 -9.77 3.98 19.07
CA LEU A 922 -9.88 3.61 20.48
C LEU A 922 -11.21 4.09 21.07
N TYR A 923 -11.59 5.35 20.83
CA TYR A 923 -12.90 5.88 21.25
C TYR A 923 -14.08 5.03 20.75
N HIS A 924 -14.10 4.68 19.46
CA HIS A 924 -15.16 3.85 18.88
C HIS A 924 -15.18 2.41 19.43
N THR A 925 -14.03 1.83 19.75
CA THR A 925 -13.98 0.54 20.48
C THR A 925 -14.49 0.67 21.92
N VAL A 926 -14.14 1.75 22.62
CA VAL A 926 -14.49 1.96 24.04
C VAL A 926 -15.98 2.17 24.22
N ILE A 927 -16.63 3.05 23.44
CA ILE A 927 -18.08 3.27 23.55
C ILE A 927 -18.89 2.01 23.23
N THR A 928 -18.39 1.17 22.33
CA THR A 928 -19.06 -0.07 21.90
C THR A 928 -18.87 -1.18 22.93
N PHE A 929 -17.62 -1.54 23.24
CA PHE A 929 -17.34 -2.72 24.06
C PHE A 929 -17.72 -2.54 25.53
N ASN A 930 -17.76 -1.31 26.06
CA ASN A 930 -18.26 -1.05 27.43
C ASN A 930 -19.79 -1.10 27.56
N ILE A 931 -20.56 -1.33 26.48
CA ILE A 931 -21.94 -1.85 26.56
C ILE A 931 -21.92 -3.38 26.52
N VAL A 932 -21.13 -3.96 25.61
CA VAL A 932 -21.05 -5.43 25.41
C VAL A 932 -20.60 -6.14 26.69
N THR A 933 -19.59 -5.61 27.39
CA THR A 933 -19.04 -6.19 28.62
C THR A 933 -20.07 -6.38 29.73
N PRO A 934 -20.81 -5.37 30.22
CA PRO A 934 -21.82 -5.59 31.25
C PRO A 934 -22.97 -6.49 30.77
N VAL A 935 -23.47 -6.33 29.54
CA VAL A 935 -24.57 -7.15 29.02
C VAL A 935 -24.18 -8.64 28.98
N VAL A 936 -23.00 -8.96 28.42
CA VAL A 936 -22.48 -10.33 28.36
C VAL A 936 -22.12 -10.86 29.76
N TYR A 937 -21.60 -10.02 30.64
CA TYR A 937 -21.19 -10.46 31.96
C TYR A 937 -22.37 -10.76 32.89
N TRP A 938 -23.26 -9.79 33.12
CA TRP A 938 -24.35 -9.94 34.08
C TRP A 938 -25.45 -10.89 33.61
N SER A 939 -25.61 -11.11 32.30
CA SER A 939 -26.58 -12.09 31.77
C SER A 939 -26.04 -13.52 31.60
N ILE A 940 -24.72 -13.76 31.68
CA ILE A 940 -24.12 -15.07 31.29
C ILE A 940 -22.95 -15.53 32.17
N LEU A 941 -22.12 -14.62 32.69
CA LEU A 941 -20.87 -14.95 33.40
C LEU A 941 -20.92 -14.73 34.92
N HIS A 942 -21.94 -14.05 35.44
CA HIS A 942 -22.04 -13.73 36.86
C HIS A 942 -22.22 -15.00 37.72
N GLY A 943 -21.15 -15.40 38.41
CA GLY A 943 -21.13 -16.56 39.30
C GLY A 943 -21.44 -16.24 40.77
N SER A 944 -20.88 -17.07 41.67
CA SER A 944 -21.05 -16.98 43.12
C SER A 944 -20.66 -15.62 43.70
N ALA A 945 -21.34 -15.18 44.77
CA ALA A 945 -21.07 -13.92 45.44
C ALA A 945 -19.61 -13.85 45.95
N THR A 946 -18.84 -12.91 45.39
CA THR A 946 -17.54 -12.50 45.94
C THR A 946 -17.74 -11.43 47.01
N SER A 947 -16.76 -11.27 47.91
CA SER A 947 -16.80 -10.27 48.98
C SER A 947 -15.57 -9.36 48.95
N GLY A 948 -15.65 -8.23 49.67
CA GLY A 948 -14.54 -7.28 49.83
C GLY A 948 -14.01 -6.70 48.51
N VAL A 949 -12.68 -6.55 48.43
CA VAL A 949 -12.00 -5.88 47.29
C VAL A 949 -12.28 -6.59 45.97
N SER A 950 -12.38 -7.92 45.94
CA SER A 950 -12.68 -8.69 44.72
C SER A 950 -14.08 -8.39 44.16
N ALA A 951 -15.08 -8.21 45.04
CA ALA A 951 -16.43 -7.81 44.64
C ALA A 951 -16.45 -6.39 44.06
N TRP A 952 -15.69 -5.47 44.68
CA TRP A 952 -15.54 -4.10 44.20
C TRP A 952 -14.84 -4.04 42.84
N ILE A 953 -13.71 -4.75 42.65
CA ILE A 953 -13.01 -4.85 41.36
C ILE A 953 -13.96 -5.39 40.28
N ASN A 954 -14.64 -6.50 40.57
CA ASN A 954 -15.53 -7.16 39.61
C ASN A 954 -16.67 -6.22 39.18
N THR A 955 -17.36 -5.62 40.15
CA THR A 955 -18.39 -4.58 39.90
C THR A 955 -17.83 -3.40 39.10
N SER A 956 -16.58 -2.98 39.37
CA SER A 956 -15.94 -1.86 38.68
C SER A 956 -15.62 -2.17 37.22
N VAL A 957 -15.01 -3.32 36.94
CA VAL A 957 -14.59 -3.76 35.60
C VAL A 957 -15.79 -4.15 34.73
N HIS A 958 -16.79 -4.83 35.31
CA HIS A 958 -17.90 -5.42 34.59
C HIS A 958 -19.24 -4.65 34.72
N GLY A 959 -19.29 -3.55 35.48
CA GLY A 959 -20.49 -2.72 35.65
C GLY A 959 -20.20 -1.23 35.61
N VAL A 960 -19.38 -0.72 36.52
CA VAL A 960 -19.08 0.74 36.61
C VAL A 960 -18.39 1.26 35.35
N SER A 961 -17.62 0.41 34.65
CA SER A 961 -17.00 0.69 33.34
C SER A 961 -17.95 1.30 32.29
N PHE A 962 -19.20 0.84 32.23
CA PHE A 962 -20.24 1.47 31.40
C PHE A 962 -20.49 2.92 31.81
N PHE A 963 -20.62 3.19 33.11
CA PHE A 963 -20.90 4.52 33.64
C PHE A 963 -19.71 5.47 33.44
N LEU A 964 -18.47 5.02 33.67
CA LEU A 964 -17.25 5.81 33.40
C LEU A 964 -17.18 6.25 31.93
N MET A 965 -17.60 5.37 31.00
CA MET A 965 -17.70 5.66 29.57
C MET A 965 -18.88 6.58 29.24
N ILE A 966 -20.08 6.32 29.79
CA ILE A 966 -21.30 7.04 29.41
C ILE A 966 -21.31 8.48 29.91
N PHE A 967 -20.62 8.79 31.03
CA PHE A 967 -20.41 10.17 31.46
C PHE A 967 -19.61 10.97 30.42
N ASP A 968 -18.56 10.41 29.83
CA ASP A 968 -17.77 11.11 28.80
C ASP A 968 -18.55 11.25 27.47
N VAL A 969 -19.37 10.25 27.14
CA VAL A 969 -20.32 10.29 25.99
C VAL A 969 -21.38 11.38 26.16
N ILE A 970 -22.10 11.40 27.28
CA ILE A 970 -23.21 12.33 27.52
C ILE A 970 -22.69 13.75 27.70
N LEU A 971 -21.58 13.92 28.44
CA LEU A 971 -21.06 15.25 28.76
C LEU A 971 -20.21 15.87 27.65
N GLY A 972 -19.45 15.06 26.89
CA GLY A 972 -18.55 15.54 25.85
C GLY A 972 -19.23 15.94 24.53
N ARG A 973 -18.42 16.45 23.60
CA ARG A 973 -18.84 16.85 22.24
C ARG A 973 -18.39 15.88 21.13
N GLN A 974 -17.62 14.84 21.47
CA GLN A 974 -17.13 13.80 20.55
C GLN A 974 -18.23 13.25 19.62
N LYS A 975 -17.91 13.02 18.35
CA LYS A 975 -18.85 12.51 17.32
C LYS A 975 -18.56 11.04 17.00
N VAL A 976 -19.59 10.29 16.59
CA VAL A 976 -19.51 8.89 16.20
C VAL A 976 -19.64 8.75 14.67
N PHE A 977 -18.64 8.17 14.03
CA PHE A 977 -18.60 7.96 12.58
C PHE A 977 -19.10 6.55 12.28
N ILE A 978 -20.28 6.42 11.66
CA ILE A 978 -20.96 5.14 11.41
C ILE A 978 -20.03 4.09 10.77
N ARG A 979 -19.15 4.55 9.87
CA ARG A 979 -18.19 3.72 9.13
C ARG A 979 -17.14 3.01 10.02
N MET A 980 -16.94 3.47 11.25
CA MET A 980 -16.08 2.79 12.25
C MET A 980 -16.62 1.46 12.76
N ILE A 981 -17.87 1.08 12.45
CA ILE A 981 -18.39 -0.26 12.78
C ILE A 981 -17.49 -1.37 12.23
N LEU A 982 -16.92 -1.18 11.03
CA LEU A 982 -16.11 -2.20 10.36
C LEU A 982 -14.81 -2.54 11.12
N PRO A 983 -13.92 -1.58 11.48
CA PRO A 983 -12.73 -1.89 12.26
C PRO A 983 -13.06 -2.28 13.72
N VAL A 984 -14.15 -1.78 14.32
CA VAL A 984 -14.62 -2.24 15.65
C VAL A 984 -15.05 -3.70 15.61
N LEU A 985 -15.83 -4.11 14.61
CA LEU A 985 -16.23 -5.50 14.38
C LEU A 985 -15.02 -6.38 14.03
N PHE A 986 -14.04 -5.86 13.27
CA PHE A 986 -12.79 -6.56 12.99
C PHE A 986 -11.99 -6.84 14.27
N THR A 987 -11.95 -5.91 15.23
CA THR A 987 -11.31 -6.15 16.54
C THR A 987 -11.96 -7.30 17.31
N VAL A 988 -13.29 -7.33 17.41
CA VAL A 988 -13.94 -8.44 18.14
C VAL A 988 -13.79 -9.77 17.40
N ILE A 989 -13.74 -9.77 16.06
CA ILE A 989 -13.43 -10.96 15.26
C ILE A 989 -11.98 -11.44 15.51
N LEU A 990 -10.99 -10.53 15.53
CA LEU A 990 -9.61 -10.89 15.88
C LEU A 990 -9.49 -11.45 17.29
N TYR A 991 -10.21 -10.88 18.27
CA TYR A 991 -10.26 -11.43 19.61
C TYR A 991 -10.95 -12.80 19.66
N MET A 992 -12.06 -12.99 18.92
CA MET A 992 -12.69 -14.30 18.74
C MET A 992 -11.76 -15.32 18.05
N CYS A 993 -10.80 -14.87 17.23
CA CYS A 993 -9.73 -15.71 16.73
C CYS A 993 -8.68 -16.02 17.81
N MET A 994 -8.36 -15.06 18.67
CA MET A 994 -7.42 -15.21 19.78
C MET A 994 -7.89 -16.21 20.85
N THR A 995 -9.19 -16.30 21.16
CA THR A 995 -9.71 -17.30 22.13
C THR A 995 -9.42 -18.74 21.71
N PHE A 996 -9.36 -19.03 20.40
CA PHE A 996 -8.90 -20.33 19.89
C PHE A 996 -7.42 -20.58 20.14
N ILE A 997 -6.58 -19.56 19.96
CA ILE A 997 -5.13 -19.64 20.19
C ILE A 997 -4.87 -19.87 21.68
N ILE A 998 -5.59 -19.17 22.56
CA ILE A 998 -5.53 -19.36 24.02
C ILE A 998 -5.94 -20.78 24.38
N HIS A 999 -7.07 -21.28 23.87
CA HIS A 999 -7.51 -22.65 24.14
C HIS A 999 -6.51 -23.71 23.64
N VAL A 1000 -5.91 -23.53 22.46
CA VAL A 1000 -4.93 -24.49 21.91
C VAL A 1000 -3.57 -24.43 22.62
N THR A 1001 -3.14 -23.26 23.10
CA THR A 1001 -1.83 -23.09 23.76
C THR A 1001 -1.87 -23.22 25.29
N GLN A 1002 -3.04 -23.02 25.91
CA GLN A 1002 -3.20 -22.97 27.37
C GLN A 1002 -4.25 -23.95 27.93
N GLY A 1003 -5.04 -24.62 27.07
CA GLY A 1003 -5.90 -25.74 27.43
C GLY A 1003 -7.32 -25.42 27.90
N PHE A 1004 -7.69 -24.14 28.07
CA PHE A 1004 -9.00 -23.71 28.58
C PHE A 1004 -9.70 -22.72 27.63
N TRP A 1005 -11.03 -22.61 27.71
CA TRP A 1005 -11.76 -21.56 27.00
C TRP A 1005 -11.94 -20.34 27.89
N VAL A 1006 -11.64 -19.16 27.34
CA VAL A 1006 -11.70 -17.89 28.06
C VAL A 1006 -13.08 -17.61 28.67
N TYR A 1007 -14.16 -17.98 27.97
CA TYR A 1007 -15.53 -17.87 28.46
C TYR A 1007 -16.30 -19.17 28.21
N PRO A 1008 -17.04 -19.72 29.19
CA PRO A 1008 -17.79 -20.97 29.03
C PRO A 1008 -18.79 -20.94 27.86
N PHE A 1009 -19.46 -19.81 27.62
CA PHE A 1009 -20.40 -19.69 26.50
C PHE A 1009 -19.72 -19.65 25.11
N LEU A 1010 -18.40 -19.42 25.07
CA LEU A 1010 -17.56 -19.55 23.86
C LEU A 1010 -16.89 -20.94 23.75
N ASP A 1011 -17.11 -21.86 24.70
CA ASP A 1011 -16.61 -23.23 24.65
C ASP A 1011 -17.34 -24.03 23.57
N TRP A 1012 -16.61 -24.38 22.52
CA TRP A 1012 -17.14 -25.15 21.40
C TRP A 1012 -17.40 -26.63 21.67
N SER A 1013 -17.11 -27.14 22.88
CA SER A 1013 -17.70 -28.38 23.39
C SER A 1013 -19.24 -28.30 23.39
N GLN A 1014 -19.81 -27.10 23.63
CA GLN A 1014 -21.24 -26.83 23.54
C GLN A 1014 -21.76 -26.77 22.09
N GLY A 1015 -20.89 -26.97 21.10
CA GLY A 1015 -21.24 -27.13 19.68
C GLY A 1015 -22.05 -25.97 19.12
N GLY A 1016 -23.32 -26.23 18.81
CA GLY A 1016 -24.24 -25.24 18.23
C GLY A 1016 -24.57 -24.07 19.16
N ARG A 1017 -24.56 -24.25 20.49
CA ARG A 1017 -24.82 -23.16 21.44
C ARG A 1017 -23.70 -22.12 21.43
N ALA A 1018 -22.44 -22.58 21.42
CA ALA A 1018 -21.30 -21.70 21.20
C ALA A 1018 -21.37 -21.02 19.82
N ALA A 1019 -21.77 -21.75 18.75
CA ALA A 1019 -21.95 -21.15 17.43
C ALA A 1019 -22.88 -19.94 17.44
N ILE A 1020 -24.02 -20.07 18.13
CA ILE A 1020 -24.97 -18.97 18.33
C ILE A 1020 -24.31 -17.82 19.09
N TRP A 1021 -23.50 -18.09 20.13
CA TRP A 1021 -22.81 -17.02 20.86
C TRP A 1021 -21.76 -16.24 20.07
N TYR A 1022 -20.98 -16.86 19.17
CA TYR A 1022 -20.03 -16.09 18.33
C TYR A 1022 -20.80 -15.15 17.37
N VAL A 1023 -21.93 -15.58 16.82
CA VAL A 1023 -22.80 -14.74 15.99
C VAL A 1023 -23.51 -13.68 16.84
N ALA A 1024 -24.07 -14.05 17.99
CA ALA A 1024 -24.81 -13.17 18.88
C ALA A 1024 -23.92 -12.08 19.47
N VAL A 1025 -22.69 -12.36 19.90
CA VAL A 1025 -21.74 -11.33 20.36
C VAL A 1025 -21.38 -10.37 19.22
N GLY A 1026 -21.24 -10.87 17.98
CA GLY A 1026 -21.08 -10.00 16.80
C GLY A 1026 -22.30 -9.07 16.57
N LEU A 1027 -23.51 -9.61 16.66
CA LEU A 1027 -24.75 -8.83 16.56
C LEU A 1027 -24.94 -7.85 17.73
N ILE A 1028 -24.57 -8.23 18.96
CA ILE A 1028 -24.60 -7.38 20.15
C ILE A 1028 -23.58 -6.24 20.02
N VAL A 1029 -22.40 -6.48 19.43
CA VAL A 1029 -21.42 -5.43 19.10
C VAL A 1029 -21.99 -4.44 18.08
N VAL A 1030 -22.62 -4.93 17.00
CA VAL A 1030 -23.27 -4.08 16.00
C VAL A 1030 -24.42 -3.26 16.62
N ALA A 1031 -25.30 -3.91 17.40
CA ALA A 1031 -26.39 -3.24 18.09
C ALA A 1031 -25.88 -2.19 19.09
N SER A 1032 -24.87 -2.51 19.90
CA SER A 1032 -24.24 -1.59 20.86
C SER A 1032 -23.66 -0.35 20.18
N PHE A 1033 -23.03 -0.52 19.02
CA PHE A 1033 -22.49 0.58 18.23
C PHE A 1033 -23.61 1.51 17.71
N PHE A 1034 -24.71 0.96 17.17
CA PHE A 1034 -25.84 1.77 16.71
C PHE A 1034 -26.65 2.40 17.85
N ILE A 1035 -26.74 1.73 19.01
CA ILE A 1035 -27.28 2.32 20.25
C ILE A 1035 -26.43 3.51 20.69
N GLN A 1036 -25.09 3.40 20.68
CA GLN A 1036 -24.22 4.53 20.94
C GLN A 1036 -24.42 5.68 19.94
N TRP A 1037 -24.45 5.38 18.64
CA TRP A 1037 -24.71 6.38 17.62
C TRP A 1037 -26.04 7.11 17.86
N LEU A 1038 -27.10 6.40 18.26
CA LEU A 1038 -28.38 7.00 18.65
C LEU A 1038 -28.27 7.88 19.91
N ILE A 1039 -27.55 7.44 20.95
CA ILE A 1039 -27.30 8.24 22.17
C ILE A 1039 -26.60 9.55 21.83
N HIS A 1040 -25.59 9.52 20.95
CA HIS A 1040 -24.88 10.72 20.48
C HIS A 1040 -25.79 11.62 19.64
N PHE A 1041 -26.60 11.05 18.74
CA PHE A 1041 -27.58 11.79 17.96
C PHE A 1041 -28.60 12.51 18.86
N VAL A 1042 -29.12 11.83 19.89
CA VAL A 1042 -30.07 12.40 20.86
C VAL A 1042 -29.42 13.48 21.71
N ARG A 1043 -28.20 13.25 22.24
CA ARG A 1043 -27.40 14.26 22.96
C ARG A 1043 -27.26 15.55 22.14
N ASP A 1044 -26.84 15.41 20.89
CA ASP A 1044 -26.62 16.56 20.00
C ASP A 1044 -27.93 17.23 19.57
N PHE A 1045 -29.02 16.45 19.44
CA PHE A 1045 -30.36 16.99 19.17
C PHE A 1045 -30.90 17.81 20.34
N VAL A 1046 -30.74 17.33 21.58
CA VAL A 1046 -31.13 18.08 22.79
C VAL A 1046 -30.25 19.32 22.96
N ALA A 1047 -28.94 19.23 22.71
CA ALA A 1047 -28.04 20.39 22.74
C ALA A 1047 -28.46 21.48 21.71
N ARG A 1048 -28.86 21.07 20.49
CA ARG A 1048 -29.46 21.96 19.49
C ARG A 1048 -30.78 22.59 19.98
N LYS A 1049 -31.75 21.76 20.39
CA LYS A 1049 -33.10 22.22 20.77
C LYS A 1049 -33.14 23.07 22.05
N THR A 1050 -32.16 22.93 22.94
CA THR A 1050 -32.04 23.73 24.18
C THR A 1050 -31.20 25.01 24.03
N GLY A 1051 -30.79 25.37 22.81
CA GLY A 1051 -29.98 26.58 22.54
C GLY A 1051 -28.52 26.50 23.02
N LYS A 1052 -28.10 25.37 23.61
CA LYS A 1052 -26.76 25.16 24.19
C LYS A 1052 -25.64 24.94 23.14
N GLN A 1053 -25.91 25.29 21.90
CA GLN A 1053 -24.95 25.25 20.79
C GLN A 1053 -24.33 26.63 20.49
N GLY A 1054 -24.53 27.66 21.32
CA GLY A 1054 -24.04 29.03 21.08
C GLY A 1054 -22.54 29.12 20.73
N HIS A 1055 -22.19 29.97 19.75
CA HIS A 1055 -20.90 30.09 19.06
C HIS A 1055 -20.39 28.81 18.36
N ALA A 1056 -20.33 27.66 19.05
CA ALA A 1056 -19.91 26.38 18.47
C ALA A 1056 -20.79 25.90 17.31
N GLY A 1057 -22.08 26.25 17.32
CA GLY A 1057 -23.08 25.86 16.34
C GLY A 1057 -22.98 26.62 15.02
N GLN A 1058 -22.31 27.78 14.96
CA GLN A 1058 -22.08 28.47 13.69
C GLN A 1058 -21.14 27.65 12.80
N VAL A 1059 -20.09 27.02 13.37
CA VAL A 1059 -19.16 26.14 12.63
C VAL A 1059 -19.85 24.86 12.14
N ASP A 1060 -20.68 24.23 12.98
CA ASP A 1060 -21.47 23.04 12.60
C ASP A 1060 -22.56 23.37 11.55
N ALA A 1061 -23.14 24.58 11.59
CA ALA A 1061 -24.13 25.03 10.60
C ALA A 1061 -23.47 25.40 9.26
N GLN A 1062 -22.33 26.10 9.31
CA GLN A 1062 -21.58 26.51 8.13
C GLN A 1062 -21.04 25.31 7.35
N SER A 1063 -20.43 24.34 8.02
CA SER A 1063 -20.00 23.09 7.37
C SER A 1063 -21.15 22.27 6.78
N LYS A 1064 -22.36 22.33 7.37
CA LYS A 1064 -23.56 21.73 6.77
C LYS A 1064 -24.05 22.48 5.55
N LEU A 1065 -24.04 23.82 5.58
CA LEU A 1065 -24.43 24.65 4.45
C LEU A 1065 -23.47 24.43 3.27
N GLU A 1066 -22.17 24.40 3.55
CA GLU A 1066 -21.11 24.04 2.60
C GLU A 1066 -21.29 22.63 2.04
N THR A 1067 -21.65 21.63 2.86
CA THR A 1067 -21.94 20.27 2.36
C THR A 1067 -23.16 20.26 1.44
N SER A 1068 -24.26 20.94 1.80
CA SER A 1068 -25.46 21.03 0.95
C SER A 1068 -25.28 21.88 -0.32
N LEU A 1069 -24.23 22.69 -0.38
CA LEU A 1069 -23.83 23.47 -1.56
C LEU A 1069 -22.65 22.83 -2.33
N GLU A 1070 -22.11 21.69 -1.85
CA GLU A 1070 -21.24 20.78 -2.61
C GLU A 1070 -22.01 19.56 -3.16
N GLU A 1071 -23.22 19.28 -2.67
CA GLU A 1071 -24.09 18.17 -3.11
C GLU A 1071 -25.23 18.60 -4.07
N ALA A 1072 -25.34 19.90 -4.38
CA ALA A 1072 -26.32 20.49 -5.31
C ALA A 1072 -25.63 21.29 -6.43
#